data_AF-A0A6G1HQ25-F1
#
_entry.id   AF-A0A6G1HQ25-F1
#
_cell.length_a   1.000
_cell.length_b   1.000
_cell.length_c   1.000
_cell.angle_alpha   90.00
_cell.angle_beta   90.00
_cell.angle_gamma   90.00
#
_symmetry.space_group_name_H-M   'P 1'
#
loop_
_entity.id
_entity.type
_entity.pdbx_description
1 polymer ?
#
loop_
_entity_poly.entity_id
_entity_poly.type
_entity_poly.pdbx_seq_one_letter_code
_entity_poly.pdbx_strand_id
1 'polypeptide(L)'
;MGRPSSSGADLPPQAIRHRRQSSHDKRQAAARRGRAWPPNGCSKRSKLRPHDADDLITRGASTFRGFREGIGHAPGHYRFFAVMDQESSSRTDRASFQNEAFRDISLTMSGPVEVVIPWVSLDQPCMAYCFGKSPGTTTLTHYVGKSGSLRPNIQYALGAKPRKMKAIAVMERLRELEMGLWEDADDTYHSLYDKLIEDPDRDHPHYDRAHQIHDLLTALCNPMWIDFSQPRNQVVAHFFNDADDAVSRRFFHQLLLSIELYWRIHAPDHVEKAKRNLLLQLPPKVAWDLALAQRWLDHMSIKKEQLSYNKSTFTFDLRSKNRQKEALRTFAKQLKWPNMDEIEYILEEDDPKEMNIEDRSSETMSWFTGVILPGPTLPFLLMNTLIDCDRDTGSELKSLTHMQPNCGFQYRANTYWSYQCIVGKVLGAGRGVNQVAGWIGPCHYTPELSRKQSVLIRQLDPLEPRLLSKDIETMSERTTPLGPDDVNYPVADYDVPTADTTSIQDNIIRIQKLSFEAVADRSSKSDRIHDAKIVFAFADKSVPILLRYNVDFIHAFPCHSGPHPLFWDYRYKQVRVDDGLGKITNWAQRNRRKHGGHRSTPSSPAARAGRALALTGRARSESPSNLPAHTDLVEVLVVEAYGVSDNEVFARAWCAFWGVSAVVANVKETCIACAVREAYAACVTVVILTEGGREDEGDQGVAF
;
A
#
# COMPACT_ATOMS: atom_id res chain seq x y z
N MET A 1 -46.38 -8.99 -46.42
CA MET A 1 -45.79 -10.33 -46.32
C MET A 1 -44.27 -10.21 -46.34
N GLY A 2 -43.58 -10.83 -45.37
CA GLY A 2 -42.21 -11.36 -45.49
C GLY A 2 -41.02 -10.39 -45.50
N ARG A 3 -40.19 -10.45 -44.44
CA ARG A 3 -38.79 -9.94 -44.35
C ARG A 3 -37.83 -10.69 -45.31
N PRO A 4 -36.56 -10.27 -45.44
CA PRO A 4 -35.53 -10.81 -44.53
C PRO A 4 -34.59 -9.76 -43.90
N SER A 5 -34.00 -10.20 -42.79
CA SER A 5 -33.15 -9.50 -41.81
C SER A 5 -31.72 -9.21 -42.30
N SER A 6 -31.10 -8.12 -41.80
CA SER A 6 -29.64 -8.00 -41.72
C SER A 6 -29.20 -7.88 -40.25
N SER A 7 -28.51 -8.90 -39.77
CA SER A 7 -27.88 -8.97 -38.46
C SER A 7 -26.48 -8.34 -38.54
N GLY A 8 -26.34 -7.10 -38.08
CA GLY A 8 -25.05 -6.55 -37.66
C GLY A 8 -24.86 -6.90 -36.20
N ALA A 9 -23.98 -7.86 -35.90
CA ALA A 9 -23.58 -8.16 -34.54
C ALA A 9 -22.46 -7.19 -34.13
N ASP A 10 -22.82 -6.21 -33.31
CA ASP A 10 -21.88 -5.41 -32.53
C ASP A 10 -21.13 -6.33 -31.55
N LEU A 11 -19.83 -6.51 -31.76
CA LEU A 11 -18.96 -7.14 -30.78
C LEU A 11 -18.60 -6.12 -29.68
N PRO A 12 -18.64 -6.49 -28.39
CA PRO A 12 -18.33 -5.57 -27.31
C PRO A 12 -16.87 -5.10 -27.37
N PRO A 13 -16.58 -3.83 -27.01
CA PRO A 13 -15.25 -3.22 -27.13
C PRO A 13 -14.13 -3.95 -26.35
N GLN A 14 -14.48 -4.80 -25.38
CA GLN A 14 -13.54 -5.62 -24.62
C GLN A 14 -12.88 -6.72 -25.47
N ALA A 15 -13.61 -7.36 -26.39
CA ALA A 15 -13.07 -8.47 -27.21
C ALA A 15 -12.03 -7.99 -28.23
N ILE A 16 -12.18 -6.75 -28.74
CA ILE A 16 -11.24 -6.13 -29.69
C ILE A 16 -9.96 -5.67 -28.98
N ARG A 17 -10.05 -5.21 -27.72
CA ARG A 17 -8.89 -4.88 -26.87
C ARG A 17 -8.03 -6.10 -26.56
N HIS A 18 -8.64 -7.21 -26.13
CA HIS A 18 -7.90 -8.45 -25.82
C HIS A 18 -7.17 -9.03 -27.03
N ARG A 19 -7.79 -8.99 -28.23
CA ARG A 19 -7.17 -9.51 -29.45
C ARG A 19 -6.01 -8.64 -29.95
N ARG A 20 -6.07 -7.31 -29.76
CA ARG A 20 -4.95 -6.39 -30.05
C ARG A 20 -3.80 -6.54 -29.06
N GLN A 21 -4.08 -6.65 -27.75
CA GLN A 21 -3.08 -6.94 -26.72
C GLN A 21 -2.37 -8.26 -26.98
N SER A 22 -3.09 -9.36 -27.23
CA SER A 22 -2.46 -10.67 -27.45
C SER A 22 -1.55 -10.72 -28.70
N SER A 23 -1.86 -9.94 -29.74
CA SER A 23 -0.99 -9.80 -30.92
C SER A 23 0.27 -8.97 -30.65
N HIS A 24 0.16 -7.96 -29.78
CA HIS A 24 1.27 -7.10 -29.35
C HIS A 24 2.20 -7.84 -28.38
N ASP A 25 1.64 -8.64 -27.48
CA ASP A 25 2.36 -9.47 -26.53
C ASP A 25 3.12 -10.59 -27.24
N LYS A 26 2.53 -11.21 -28.28
CA LYS A 26 3.22 -12.20 -29.13
C LYS A 26 4.39 -11.59 -29.91
N ARG A 27 4.25 -10.35 -30.42
CA ARG A 27 5.34 -9.63 -31.10
C ARG A 27 6.46 -9.20 -30.14
N GLN A 28 6.12 -8.76 -28.92
CA GLN A 28 7.10 -8.46 -27.88
C GLN A 28 7.82 -9.72 -27.37
N ALA A 29 7.11 -10.84 -27.19
CA ALA A 29 7.69 -12.12 -26.81
C ALA A 29 8.68 -12.65 -27.87
N ALA A 30 8.40 -12.45 -29.16
CA ALA A 30 9.33 -12.79 -30.24
C ALA A 30 10.56 -11.87 -30.27
N ALA A 31 10.42 -10.56 -29.99
CA ALA A 31 11.53 -9.62 -29.91
C ALA A 31 12.46 -9.88 -28.71
N ARG A 32 11.92 -10.41 -27.60
CA ARG A 32 12.68 -10.75 -26.38
C ARG A 32 13.62 -11.95 -26.52
N ARG A 33 13.45 -12.78 -27.55
CA ARG A 33 14.32 -13.95 -27.79
C ARG A 33 15.60 -13.63 -28.60
N GLY A 34 15.85 -12.37 -28.95
CA GLY A 34 16.78 -12.04 -30.05
C GLY A 34 17.80 -10.92 -29.85
N ARG A 35 17.94 -10.30 -28.66
CA ARG A 35 19.05 -9.36 -28.43
C ARG A 35 20.31 -10.12 -28.02
N ALA A 36 21.08 -10.55 -29.01
CA ALA A 36 22.42 -11.09 -28.79
C ALA A 36 23.37 -9.96 -28.36
N TRP A 37 24.23 -10.24 -27.38
CA TRP A 37 25.33 -9.38 -26.98
C TRP A 37 26.65 -10.13 -27.19
N PRO A 38 27.68 -9.54 -27.82
CA PRO A 38 27.78 -8.19 -28.40
C PRO A 38 26.74 -7.82 -29.48
N PRO A 39 26.45 -6.52 -29.68
CA PRO A 39 25.62 -6.06 -30.79
C PRO A 39 26.18 -6.48 -32.15
N ASN A 40 25.31 -6.66 -33.15
CA ASN A 40 25.72 -7.00 -34.51
C ASN A 40 26.75 -6.00 -35.05
N GLY A 41 27.86 -6.52 -35.61
CA GLY A 41 28.97 -5.70 -36.10
C GLY A 41 29.96 -5.23 -35.04
N CYS A 42 29.72 -5.50 -33.75
CA CYS A 42 30.64 -5.22 -32.66
C CYS A 42 31.29 -6.52 -32.15
N SER A 43 32.61 -6.49 -31.97
CA SER A 43 33.33 -7.49 -31.18
C SER A 43 33.36 -7.11 -29.69
N LYS A 44 33.70 -8.05 -28.79
CA LYS A 44 33.94 -7.74 -27.36
C LYS A 44 35.02 -6.68 -27.12
N ARG A 45 35.94 -6.47 -28.07
CA ARG A 45 37.00 -5.45 -27.98
C ARG A 45 36.55 -4.06 -28.45
N SER A 46 35.33 -3.95 -29.01
CA SER A 46 34.82 -2.68 -29.53
C SER A 46 34.50 -1.74 -28.38
N LYS A 47 34.61 -0.44 -28.67
CA LYS A 47 34.25 0.63 -27.75
C LYS A 47 33.13 1.45 -28.40
N LEU A 48 32.00 1.57 -27.71
CA LEU A 48 30.85 2.33 -28.17
C LEU A 48 31.04 3.80 -27.77
N ARG A 49 30.70 4.73 -28.66
CA ARG A 49 30.61 6.15 -28.30
C ARG A 49 29.35 6.38 -27.46
N PRO A 50 29.26 7.47 -26.68
CA PRO A 50 28.12 7.69 -25.76
C PRO A 50 26.75 7.63 -26.43
N HIS A 51 26.58 8.24 -27.61
CA HIS A 51 25.32 8.17 -28.36
C HIS A 51 24.97 6.74 -28.79
N ASP A 52 25.95 6.00 -29.32
CA ASP A 52 25.74 4.61 -29.77
C ASP A 52 25.45 3.69 -28.56
N ALA A 53 26.10 3.94 -27.42
CA ALA A 53 25.90 3.22 -26.18
C ALA A 53 24.50 3.47 -25.59
N ASP A 54 24.03 4.71 -25.57
CA ASP A 54 22.68 5.07 -25.12
C ASP A 54 21.61 4.30 -25.94
N ASP A 55 21.68 4.39 -27.27
CA ASP A 55 20.74 3.71 -28.18
C ASP A 55 20.72 2.18 -27.99
N LEU A 56 21.89 1.57 -27.75
CA LEU A 56 22.03 0.12 -27.66
C LEU A 56 21.74 -0.41 -26.26
N ILE A 57 22.08 0.31 -25.20
CA ILE A 57 22.07 -0.18 -23.80
C ILE A 57 20.87 0.36 -23.02
N THR A 58 20.56 1.65 -23.12
CA THR A 58 19.56 2.31 -22.25
C THR A 58 18.15 2.26 -22.82
N ARG A 59 18.01 2.18 -24.15
CA ARG A 59 16.71 2.24 -24.82
C ARG A 59 15.74 1.17 -24.32
N GLY A 60 14.72 1.60 -23.57
CA GLY A 60 13.67 0.74 -23.00
C GLY A 60 13.99 0.16 -21.61
N ALA A 61 15.20 0.40 -21.10
CA ALA A 61 15.59 0.01 -19.75
C ALA A 61 14.79 0.78 -18.69
N SER A 62 14.67 0.19 -17.50
CA SER A 62 14.06 0.84 -16.35
C SER A 62 15.13 1.62 -15.59
N THR A 63 14.84 2.89 -15.29
CA THR A 63 15.65 3.80 -14.48
C THR A 63 14.77 4.46 -13.42
N PHE A 64 15.38 4.79 -12.28
CA PHE A 64 14.66 5.22 -11.09
C PHE A 64 15.32 6.46 -10.50
N ARG A 65 14.53 7.46 -10.13
CA ARG A 65 14.98 8.69 -9.49
C ARG A 65 14.38 8.83 -8.11
N GLY A 66 15.21 9.07 -7.11
CA GLY A 66 14.76 9.30 -5.75
C GLY A 66 14.59 10.79 -5.47
N PHE A 67 13.54 11.14 -4.73
CA PHE A 67 13.27 12.50 -4.29
C PHE A 67 13.14 12.55 -2.77
N ARG A 68 13.74 13.59 -2.19
CA ARG A 68 13.63 13.93 -0.77
C ARG A 68 12.90 15.25 -0.64
N GLU A 69 11.84 15.27 0.14
CA GLU A 69 11.04 16.46 0.43
C GLU A 69 11.07 16.77 1.93
N GLY A 70 11.35 18.02 2.31
CA GLY A 70 11.30 18.43 3.71
C GLY A 70 9.87 18.59 4.20
N ILE A 71 9.60 18.19 5.45
CA ILE A 71 8.28 18.40 6.06
C ILE A 71 8.22 19.80 6.68
N GLY A 72 7.23 20.60 6.26
CA GLY A 72 6.93 21.89 6.86
C GLY A 72 6.79 21.80 8.38
N HIS A 73 7.34 22.79 9.10
CA HIS A 73 7.32 22.86 10.56
C HIS A 73 8.01 21.69 11.31
N ALA A 74 8.79 20.86 10.60
CA ALA A 74 9.51 19.74 11.18
C ALA A 74 10.95 19.64 10.60
N PRO A 75 11.88 20.52 11.02
CA PRO A 75 13.24 20.51 10.51
C PRO A 75 13.93 19.16 10.78
N GLY A 76 14.67 18.66 9.78
CA GLY A 76 15.33 17.36 9.85
C GLY A 76 14.43 16.15 9.53
N HIS A 77 13.13 16.38 9.31
CA HIS A 77 12.20 15.35 8.87
C HIS A 77 11.96 15.43 7.36
N TYR A 78 11.97 14.28 6.71
CA TYR A 78 11.86 14.19 5.25
C TYR A 78 10.89 13.10 4.81
N ARG A 79 10.19 13.34 3.71
CA ARG A 79 9.47 12.32 2.93
C ARG A 79 10.36 11.86 1.79
N PHE A 80 10.24 10.58 1.43
CA PHE A 80 11.01 9.97 0.36
C PHE A 80 10.09 9.40 -0.70
N PHE A 81 10.48 9.56 -1.95
CA PHE A 81 9.74 9.06 -3.11
C PHE A 81 10.71 8.46 -4.12
N ALA A 82 10.23 7.48 -4.88
CA ALA A 82 10.87 7.04 -6.11
C ALA A 82 9.98 7.41 -7.29
N VAL A 83 10.59 7.76 -8.41
CA VAL A 83 9.91 8.04 -9.67
C VAL A 83 10.55 7.17 -10.74
N MET A 84 9.71 6.42 -11.45
CA MET A 84 10.13 5.56 -12.55
C MET A 84 10.07 6.36 -13.85
N ASP A 85 11.14 6.34 -14.64
CA ASP A 85 11.16 7.09 -15.89
C ASP A 85 10.20 6.48 -16.92
N GLN A 86 9.47 7.36 -17.61
CA GLN A 86 8.48 7.00 -18.64
C GLN A 86 7.35 6.09 -18.10
N GLU A 87 6.94 6.25 -16.83
CA GLU A 87 5.74 5.61 -16.31
C GLU A 87 4.51 5.99 -17.16
N SER A 88 3.68 5.00 -17.45
CA SER A 88 2.41 5.18 -18.16
C SER A 88 1.38 4.17 -17.67
N SER A 89 0.12 4.31 -18.10
CA SER A 89 -0.94 3.35 -17.73
C SER A 89 -0.64 1.91 -18.18
N SER A 90 0.19 1.72 -19.21
CA SER A 90 0.65 0.40 -19.66
C SER A 90 2.00 -0.02 -19.09
N ARG A 91 2.75 0.92 -18.49
CA ARG A 91 4.08 0.72 -17.90
C ARG A 91 4.09 1.21 -16.45
N THR A 92 3.65 0.36 -15.55
CA THR A 92 3.61 0.64 -14.11
C THR A 92 3.84 -0.64 -13.31
N ASP A 93 4.35 -0.50 -12.09
CA ASP A 93 4.47 -1.56 -11.08
C ASP A 93 3.20 -1.66 -10.21
N ARG A 94 2.27 -0.70 -10.35
CA ARG A 94 1.07 -0.55 -9.53
C ARG A 94 -0.07 -1.47 -9.94
N ALA A 95 -0.78 -2.00 -8.94
CA ALA A 95 -2.09 -2.61 -9.15
C ALA A 95 -3.13 -1.56 -9.56
N SER A 96 -4.03 -1.93 -10.47
CA SER A 96 -5.19 -1.10 -10.80
C SER A 96 -6.26 -1.18 -9.71
N PHE A 97 -6.94 -0.07 -9.44
CA PHE A 97 -8.17 -0.09 -8.64
C PHE A 97 -9.30 -0.76 -9.42
N GLN A 98 -9.89 -1.81 -8.85
CA GLN A 98 -11.01 -2.55 -9.46
C GLN A 98 -12.35 -1.81 -9.36
N ASN A 99 -12.47 -0.87 -8.41
CA ASN A 99 -13.64 -0.02 -8.23
C ASN A 99 -13.17 1.40 -7.86
N GLU A 100 -13.93 2.41 -8.26
CA GLU A 100 -13.63 3.82 -7.98
C GLU A 100 -13.59 4.13 -6.48
N ALA A 101 -14.48 3.53 -5.67
CA ALA A 101 -14.51 3.74 -4.22
C ALA A 101 -13.22 3.32 -3.52
N PHE A 102 -12.45 2.39 -4.09
CA PHE A 102 -11.16 1.99 -3.51
C PHE A 102 -10.09 3.08 -3.62
N ARG A 103 -10.28 4.07 -4.51
CA ARG A 103 -9.39 5.24 -4.63
C ARG A 103 -9.47 6.14 -3.40
N ASP A 104 -10.54 6.02 -2.60
CA ASP A 104 -10.72 6.82 -1.38
C ASP A 104 -9.67 6.50 -0.30
N ILE A 105 -8.85 5.47 -0.51
CA ILE A 105 -7.71 5.10 0.33
C ILE A 105 -6.63 6.19 0.37
N SER A 106 -6.62 7.11 -0.58
CA SER A 106 -5.72 8.26 -0.58
C SER A 106 -6.49 9.55 -0.89
N LEU A 107 -5.95 10.68 -0.47
CA LEU A 107 -6.54 11.98 -0.73
C LEU A 107 -5.45 13.00 -1.06
N THR A 108 -5.60 13.66 -2.21
CA THR A 108 -4.76 14.79 -2.61
C THR A 108 -5.52 16.08 -2.33
N MET A 109 -5.00 16.90 -1.41
CA MET A 109 -5.69 18.13 -0.96
C MET A 109 -5.60 19.28 -1.97
N SER A 110 -4.68 19.18 -2.93
CA SER A 110 -4.47 20.20 -3.97
C SER A 110 -4.02 19.55 -5.27
N GLY A 111 -4.76 19.78 -6.35
CA GLY A 111 -4.46 19.26 -7.68
C GLY A 111 -5.72 18.77 -8.40
N PRO A 112 -5.60 18.32 -9.66
CA PRO A 112 -6.72 17.71 -10.36
C PRO A 112 -7.15 16.42 -9.67
N VAL A 113 -8.45 16.27 -9.41
CA VAL A 113 -9.07 15.16 -8.66
C VAL A 113 -8.72 13.78 -9.26
N GLU A 114 -8.48 13.73 -10.58
CA GLU A 114 -8.26 12.48 -11.31
C GLU A 114 -6.84 11.90 -11.16
N VAL A 115 -5.85 12.69 -10.72
CA VAL A 115 -4.44 12.28 -10.67
C VAL A 115 -3.93 12.29 -9.24
N VAL A 116 -3.79 11.09 -8.65
CA VAL A 116 -3.12 10.94 -7.35
C VAL A 116 -1.62 11.05 -7.56
N ILE A 117 -1.02 12.07 -6.96
CA ILE A 117 0.41 12.32 -7.01
C ILE A 117 0.99 12.02 -5.62
N PRO A 118 1.96 11.11 -5.49
CA PRO A 118 2.31 10.52 -4.19
C PRO A 118 2.89 11.52 -3.20
N TRP A 119 3.56 12.59 -3.65
CA TRP A 119 4.15 13.61 -2.77
C TRP A 119 3.16 14.67 -2.25
N VAL A 120 1.99 14.82 -2.88
CA VAL A 120 0.92 15.74 -2.42
C VAL A 120 -0.22 15.02 -1.70
N SER A 121 -0.17 13.69 -1.61
CA SER A 121 -1.13 12.90 -0.84
C SER A 121 -1.02 13.22 0.66
N LEU A 122 -2.15 13.29 1.36
CA LEU A 122 -2.17 13.51 2.79
C LEU A 122 -1.67 12.28 3.56
N ASP A 123 -2.10 11.09 3.14
CA ASP A 123 -1.60 9.81 3.63
C ASP A 123 -0.17 9.59 3.13
N GLN A 124 0.77 9.55 4.06
CA GLN A 124 2.19 9.31 3.77
C GLN A 124 2.68 8.09 4.56
N PRO A 125 3.28 7.07 3.89
CA PRO A 125 3.43 6.96 2.44
C PRO A 125 2.07 6.79 1.73
N CYS A 126 1.99 7.28 0.49
CA CYS A 126 0.74 7.25 -0.28
C CYS A 126 0.25 5.80 -0.49
N MET A 127 -0.99 5.54 -0.07
CA MET A 127 -1.63 4.23 -0.15
C MET A 127 -2.11 3.88 -1.56
N ALA A 128 -2.37 4.86 -2.43
CA ALA A 128 -2.62 4.63 -3.85
C ALA A 128 -1.40 4.05 -4.59
N TYR A 129 -0.22 4.16 -3.97
CA TYR A 129 1.02 3.54 -4.43
C TYR A 129 1.37 2.30 -3.58
N CYS A 130 0.52 1.85 -2.66
CA CYS A 130 0.88 0.74 -1.76
C CYS A 130 0.97 -0.60 -2.48
N PHE A 131 0.06 -0.87 -3.42
CA PHE A 131 -0.18 -2.23 -3.93
C PHE A 131 0.52 -2.44 -5.28
N GLY A 132 1.42 -3.42 -5.34
CA GLY A 132 2.04 -3.88 -6.59
C GLY A 132 1.08 -4.78 -7.38
N LYS A 133 1.34 -4.96 -8.68
CA LYS A 133 0.47 -5.78 -9.57
C LYS A 133 0.30 -7.24 -9.13
N SER A 134 1.32 -7.84 -8.51
CA SER A 134 1.23 -9.21 -7.98
C SER A 134 0.70 -9.20 -6.54
N PRO A 135 -0.21 -10.11 -6.15
CA PRO A 135 -0.71 -10.16 -4.77
C PRO A 135 0.42 -10.32 -3.75
N GLY A 136 0.31 -9.62 -2.63
CA GLY A 136 1.33 -9.61 -1.58
C GLY A 136 2.57 -8.78 -1.90
N THR A 137 2.58 -8.04 -3.01
CA THR A 137 3.67 -7.13 -3.38
C THR A 137 3.31 -5.65 -3.18
N THR A 138 4.33 -4.82 -3.03
CA THR A 138 4.25 -3.35 -2.94
C THR A 138 4.99 -2.70 -4.10
N THR A 139 4.80 -1.39 -4.29
CA THR A 139 5.54 -0.63 -5.31
C THR A 139 6.87 -0.14 -4.76
N LEU A 140 7.79 0.23 -5.65
CA LEU A 140 9.06 0.84 -5.23
C LEU A 140 8.82 2.16 -4.49
N THR A 141 7.86 2.98 -4.98
CA THR A 141 7.54 4.28 -4.38
C THR A 141 7.08 4.15 -2.93
N HIS A 142 6.18 3.20 -2.64
CA HIS A 142 5.68 2.99 -1.29
C HIS A 142 6.74 2.34 -0.38
N TYR A 143 7.53 1.39 -0.89
CA TYR A 143 8.66 0.81 -0.15
C TYR A 143 9.63 1.90 0.34
N VAL A 144 10.04 2.79 -0.57
CA VAL A 144 10.94 3.91 -0.27
C VAL A 144 10.31 4.87 0.73
N GLY A 145 9.03 5.22 0.55
CA GLY A 145 8.30 6.14 1.42
C GLY A 145 8.23 5.69 2.89
N LYS A 146 8.25 4.38 3.17
CA LYS A 146 8.27 3.85 4.55
C LYS A 146 9.53 4.20 5.33
N SER A 147 10.63 4.54 4.64
CA SER A 147 11.87 4.99 5.30
C SER A 147 11.85 6.48 5.65
N GLY A 148 10.86 7.24 5.17
CA GLY A 148 10.66 8.65 5.50
C GLY A 148 10.12 8.89 6.91
N SER A 149 10.06 10.16 7.30
CA SER A 149 9.47 10.62 8.55
C SER A 149 7.94 10.57 8.48
N LEU A 150 7.35 9.53 9.05
CA LEU A 150 5.89 9.31 8.97
C LEU A 150 5.10 10.16 9.97
N ARG A 151 5.71 10.56 11.10
CA ARG A 151 5.05 11.29 12.19
C ARG A 151 6.01 12.28 12.88
N PRO A 152 6.32 13.42 12.25
CA PRO A 152 7.10 14.45 12.91
C PRO A 152 6.31 15.03 14.11
N ASN A 153 6.99 15.30 15.21
CA ASN A 153 6.37 15.97 16.37
C ASN A 153 6.39 17.48 16.12
N ILE A 154 5.23 18.09 15.93
CA ILE A 154 5.10 19.52 15.63
C ILE A 154 4.36 20.18 16.79
N GLN A 155 4.95 21.24 17.34
CA GLN A 155 4.33 22.07 18.38
C GLN A 155 3.57 23.22 17.73
N TYR A 156 2.35 23.50 18.21
CA TYR A 156 1.47 24.52 17.63
C TYR A 156 1.28 25.69 18.60
N ALA A 157 1.15 26.90 18.04
CA ALA A 157 0.85 28.11 18.81
C ALA A 157 -0.61 28.11 19.27
N LEU A 158 -0.86 28.67 20.46
CA LEU A 158 -2.19 28.79 21.07
C LEU A 158 -2.63 30.26 20.99
N GLY A 159 -3.85 30.52 20.53
CA GLY A 159 -4.38 31.90 20.43
C GLY A 159 -5.91 31.95 20.48
N ALA A 160 -6.59 31.58 19.39
CA ALA A 160 -8.04 31.59 19.29
C ALA A 160 -8.70 30.42 20.04
N LYS A 161 -9.84 30.70 20.70
CA LYS A 161 -10.65 29.68 21.41
C LYS A 161 -12.02 29.50 20.75
N PRO A 162 -12.51 28.26 20.62
CA PRO A 162 -13.84 28.01 20.08
C PRO A 162 -14.94 28.41 21.10
N ARG A 163 -16.05 28.96 20.60
CA ARG A 163 -17.22 29.29 21.43
C ARG A 163 -18.05 28.05 21.71
N LYS A 164 -18.76 28.01 22.84
CA LYS A 164 -19.69 26.90 23.11
C LYS A 164 -20.96 27.06 22.28
N MET A 165 -21.30 26.05 21.49
CA MET A 165 -22.53 26.01 20.69
C MET A 165 -23.49 24.90 21.14
N LYS A 166 -24.79 25.13 20.96
CA LYS A 166 -25.83 24.09 21.12
C LYS A 166 -25.84 23.18 19.89
N ALA A 167 -26.06 21.88 20.07
CA ALA A 167 -26.06 20.88 19.00
C ALA A 167 -26.96 21.26 17.80
N ILE A 168 -28.18 21.74 18.07
CA ILE A 168 -29.12 22.16 17.03
C ILE A 168 -28.56 23.32 16.19
N ALA A 169 -27.88 24.29 16.83
CA ALA A 169 -27.27 25.41 16.12
C ALA A 169 -26.09 24.97 15.24
N VAL A 170 -25.33 23.96 15.69
CA VAL A 170 -24.25 23.36 14.90
C VAL A 170 -24.82 22.66 13.66
N MET A 171 -25.87 21.84 13.83
CA MET A 171 -26.50 21.10 12.72
C MET A 171 -27.17 22.02 11.69
N GLU A 172 -27.85 23.08 12.14
CA GLU A 172 -28.41 24.08 11.22
C GLU A 172 -27.32 24.76 10.40
N ARG A 173 -26.22 25.17 11.04
CA ARG A 173 -25.13 25.83 10.33
C ARG A 173 -24.40 24.89 9.37
N LEU A 174 -24.19 23.63 9.75
CA LEU A 174 -23.63 22.61 8.86
C LEU A 174 -24.49 22.45 7.60
N ARG A 175 -25.82 22.40 7.76
CA ARG A 175 -26.76 22.32 6.63
C ARG A 175 -26.70 23.56 5.74
N GLU A 176 -26.62 24.77 6.31
CA GLU A 176 -26.45 26.01 5.53
C GLU A 176 -25.17 25.98 4.69
N LEU A 177 -24.07 25.49 5.26
CA LEU A 177 -22.76 25.42 4.61
C LEU A 177 -22.68 24.39 3.47
N GLU A 178 -23.66 23.50 3.30
CA GLU A 178 -23.75 22.64 2.12
C GLU A 178 -23.91 23.45 0.82
N MET A 179 -24.46 24.67 0.93
CA MET A 179 -24.62 25.60 -0.20
C MET A 179 -23.40 26.52 -0.40
N GLY A 180 -22.37 26.41 0.43
CA GLY A 180 -21.19 27.29 0.42
C GLY A 180 -21.27 28.46 1.41
N LEU A 181 -20.33 29.39 1.30
CA LEU A 181 -20.31 30.63 2.10
C LEU A 181 -21.08 31.75 1.41
N TRP A 182 -21.62 32.66 2.22
CA TRP A 182 -22.22 33.91 1.76
C TRP A 182 -21.15 34.81 1.10
N GLU A 183 -21.56 35.59 0.10
CA GLU A 183 -20.65 36.49 -0.63
C GLU A 183 -20.32 37.77 0.16
N ASP A 184 -21.18 38.19 1.09
CA ASP A 184 -21.04 39.42 1.86
C ASP A 184 -20.00 39.32 3.00
N ALA A 185 -19.05 40.26 3.03
CA ALA A 185 -17.95 40.28 3.99
C ALA A 185 -18.41 40.48 5.45
N ASP A 186 -19.42 41.32 5.67
CA ASP A 186 -19.98 41.57 7.00
C ASP A 186 -20.70 40.34 7.56
N ASP A 187 -21.51 39.66 6.73
CA ASP A 187 -22.20 38.43 7.12
C ASP A 187 -21.23 37.28 7.41
N THR A 188 -20.13 37.19 6.65
CA THR A 188 -19.08 36.18 6.89
C THR A 188 -18.25 36.46 8.14
N TYR A 189 -18.05 37.72 8.52
CA TYR A 189 -17.45 38.12 9.80
C TYR A 189 -18.37 37.77 10.98
N HIS A 190 -19.62 38.27 10.96
CA HIS A 190 -20.58 38.06 12.05
C HIS A 190 -20.92 36.58 12.24
N SER A 191 -21.06 35.82 11.15
CA SER A 191 -21.29 34.38 11.24
C SER A 191 -20.13 33.64 11.92
N LEU A 192 -18.88 34.08 11.77
CA LEU A 192 -17.70 33.47 12.37
C LEU A 192 -17.49 33.90 13.83
N TYR A 193 -17.38 35.20 14.10
CA TYR A 193 -16.92 35.71 15.40
C TYR A 193 -18.03 35.88 16.43
N ASP A 194 -19.29 36.06 16.00
CA ASP A 194 -20.40 36.12 16.95
C ASP A 194 -20.84 34.72 17.38
N LYS A 195 -20.69 33.72 16.50
CA LYS A 195 -21.28 32.39 16.69
C LYS A 195 -20.27 31.26 16.92
N LEU A 196 -19.12 31.25 16.23
CA LEU A 196 -18.25 30.08 16.15
C LEU A 196 -16.96 30.19 16.98
N ILE A 197 -16.22 31.31 16.86
CA ILE A 197 -14.94 31.50 17.55
C ILE A 197 -14.89 32.82 18.33
N GLU A 198 -14.09 32.87 19.39
CA GLU A 198 -13.83 34.11 20.13
C GLU A 198 -12.89 34.99 19.30
N ASP A 199 -13.26 36.25 19.07
CA ASP A 199 -12.42 37.22 18.37
C ASP A 199 -11.13 37.48 19.19
N PRO A 200 -9.94 37.16 18.63
CA PRO A 200 -8.67 37.35 19.32
C PRO A 200 -8.27 38.83 19.43
N ASP A 201 -8.77 39.73 18.57
CA ASP A 201 -8.48 41.17 18.59
C ASP A 201 -9.78 41.99 18.45
N ARG A 202 -10.48 42.15 19.59
CA ARG A 202 -11.75 42.90 19.65
C ARG A 202 -11.63 44.37 19.25
N ASP A 203 -10.42 44.93 19.29
CA ASP A 203 -10.19 46.34 18.98
C ASP A 203 -9.97 46.55 17.47
N HIS A 204 -9.56 45.51 16.74
CA HIS A 204 -9.38 45.52 15.28
C HIS A 204 -10.09 44.32 14.62
N PRO A 205 -11.39 44.45 14.29
CA PRO A 205 -12.17 43.38 13.68
C PRO A 205 -11.51 42.79 12.43
N HIS A 206 -11.32 41.47 12.43
CA HIS A 206 -10.73 40.71 11.33
C HIS A 206 -11.72 40.49 10.17
N TYR A 207 -12.05 41.53 9.40
CA TYR A 207 -12.88 41.42 8.18
C TYR A 207 -12.17 40.70 7.03
N ASP A 208 -10.84 40.75 7.00
CA ASP A 208 -10.05 40.13 5.94
C ASP A 208 -10.01 38.60 6.09
N ARG A 209 -10.22 37.90 4.97
CA ARG A 209 -10.34 36.44 4.94
C ARG A 209 -9.06 35.74 5.35
N ALA A 210 -7.87 36.31 5.10
CA ALA A 210 -6.61 35.69 5.50
C ALA A 210 -6.48 35.64 7.04
N HIS A 211 -6.93 36.69 7.74
CA HIS A 211 -6.99 36.72 9.20
C HIS A 211 -8.00 35.70 9.74
N GLN A 212 -9.19 35.61 9.11
CA GLN A 212 -10.22 34.62 9.47
C GLN A 212 -9.74 33.17 9.29
N ILE A 213 -9.00 32.89 8.21
CA ILE A 213 -8.34 31.59 7.99
C ILE A 213 -7.35 31.32 9.12
N HIS A 214 -6.48 32.28 9.46
CA HIS A 214 -5.49 32.13 10.52
C HIS A 214 -6.13 31.83 11.89
N ASP A 215 -7.22 32.52 12.23
CA ASP A 215 -7.93 32.32 13.49
C ASP A 215 -8.59 30.95 13.57
N LEU A 216 -9.21 30.49 12.47
CA LEU A 216 -9.77 29.14 12.37
C LEU A 216 -8.70 28.05 12.47
N LEU A 217 -7.54 28.23 11.81
CA LEU A 217 -6.39 27.33 11.96
C LEU A 217 -5.97 27.20 13.42
N THR A 218 -5.90 28.33 14.12
CA THR A 218 -5.52 28.37 15.54
C THR A 218 -6.59 27.71 16.43
N ALA A 219 -7.87 27.96 16.16
CA ALA A 219 -8.98 27.35 16.89
C ALA A 219 -9.03 25.82 16.71
N LEU A 220 -8.76 25.30 15.50
CA LEU A 220 -8.69 23.85 15.21
C LEU A 220 -7.45 23.17 15.78
N CYS A 221 -6.38 23.93 16.05
CA CYS A 221 -5.21 23.41 16.76
C CYS A 221 -5.48 23.12 18.26
N ASN A 222 -6.63 23.54 18.81
CA ASN A 222 -6.94 23.34 20.21
C ASN A 222 -6.89 21.84 20.61
N PRO A 223 -6.18 21.46 21.69
CA PRO A 223 -6.07 20.07 22.14
C PRO A 223 -7.40 19.40 22.51
N MET A 224 -8.48 20.17 22.76
CA MET A 224 -9.79 19.61 23.08
C MET A 224 -10.39 18.78 21.94
N TRP A 225 -10.02 19.09 20.70
CA TRP A 225 -10.52 18.44 19.49
C TRP A 225 -9.91 17.08 19.24
N ILE A 226 -10.69 16.22 18.57
CA ILE A 226 -10.27 14.88 18.17
C ILE A 226 -9.12 15.02 17.18
N ASP A 227 -8.02 14.32 17.41
CA ASP A 227 -6.87 14.38 16.51
C ASP A 227 -6.96 13.25 15.46
N PHE A 228 -7.53 13.54 14.29
CA PHE A 228 -7.70 12.58 13.19
C PHE A 228 -6.38 12.20 12.50
N SER A 229 -5.28 12.90 12.79
CA SER A 229 -3.94 12.48 12.34
C SER A 229 -3.47 11.22 13.06
N GLN A 230 -4.08 10.87 14.19
CA GLN A 230 -3.80 9.65 14.93
C GLN A 230 -4.67 8.50 14.39
N PRO A 231 -4.06 7.37 13.97
CA PRO A 231 -4.82 6.27 13.36
C PRO A 231 -5.96 5.73 14.21
N ARG A 232 -5.83 5.71 15.54
CA ARG A 232 -6.90 5.25 16.45
C ARG A 232 -8.22 6.04 16.31
N ASN A 233 -8.16 7.26 15.78
CA ASN A 233 -9.32 8.13 15.59
C ASN A 233 -9.86 8.11 14.15
N GLN A 234 -9.32 7.27 13.26
CA GLN A 234 -9.64 7.33 11.82
C GLN A 234 -10.91 6.58 11.42
N VAL A 235 -11.54 5.85 12.34
CA VAL A 235 -12.89 5.31 12.16
C VAL A 235 -13.89 6.39 12.60
N VAL A 236 -14.25 7.26 11.65
CA VAL A 236 -14.97 8.50 11.92
C VAL A 236 -16.34 8.26 12.56
N ALA A 237 -17.06 7.21 12.15
CA ALA A 237 -18.40 6.93 12.65
C ALA A 237 -18.46 6.63 14.16
N HIS A 238 -17.35 6.23 14.78
CA HIS A 238 -17.30 6.10 16.24
C HIS A 238 -17.63 7.41 16.96
N PHE A 239 -17.33 8.56 16.36
CA PHE A 239 -17.48 9.84 17.03
C PHE A 239 -18.87 10.45 16.88
N PHE A 240 -19.53 10.30 15.73
CA PHE A 240 -20.86 10.90 15.53
C PHE A 240 -22.02 9.98 15.91
N ASN A 241 -21.80 8.67 15.93
CA ASN A 241 -22.76 7.66 16.42
C ASN A 241 -22.40 7.14 17.83
N ASP A 242 -21.61 7.91 18.59
CA ASP A 242 -21.24 7.56 19.96
C ASP A 242 -22.47 7.63 20.89
N ALA A 243 -22.52 6.76 21.89
CA ALA A 243 -23.56 6.79 22.91
C ALA A 243 -23.43 8.02 23.83
N ASP A 244 -22.25 8.62 23.94
CA ASP A 244 -22.04 9.88 24.65
C ASP A 244 -22.27 11.09 23.73
N ASP A 245 -23.41 11.76 23.94
CA ASP A 245 -23.79 13.01 23.27
C ASP A 245 -22.69 14.10 23.33
N ALA A 246 -21.81 14.11 24.35
CA ALA A 246 -20.71 15.06 24.43
C ALA A 246 -19.62 14.78 23.37
N VAL A 247 -19.38 13.52 23.02
CA VAL A 247 -18.44 13.12 21.97
C VAL A 247 -19.00 13.52 20.60
N SER A 248 -20.25 13.15 20.33
CA SER A 248 -20.93 13.48 19.07
C SER A 248 -21.05 15.00 18.86
N ARG A 249 -21.43 15.77 19.90
CA ARG A 249 -21.42 17.24 19.82
C ARG A 249 -20.05 17.83 19.53
N ARG A 250 -18.99 17.28 20.13
CA ARG A 250 -17.63 17.73 19.89
C ARG A 250 -17.20 17.47 18.45
N PHE A 251 -17.52 16.29 17.94
CA PHE A 251 -17.28 15.93 16.55
C PHE A 251 -17.94 16.91 15.58
N PHE A 252 -19.26 17.12 15.69
CA PHE A 252 -19.99 18.01 14.77
C PHE A 252 -19.52 19.46 14.87
N HIS A 253 -19.13 19.92 16.06
CA HIS A 253 -18.60 21.26 16.23
C HIS A 253 -17.20 21.40 15.59
N GLN A 254 -16.33 20.42 15.76
CA GLN A 254 -15.04 20.39 15.05
C GLN A 254 -15.26 20.35 13.53
N LEU A 255 -16.13 19.47 13.04
CA LEU A 255 -16.49 19.37 11.62
C LEU A 255 -16.99 20.71 11.05
N LEU A 256 -17.83 21.43 11.81
CA LEU A 256 -18.34 22.75 11.42
C LEU A 256 -17.20 23.75 11.20
N LEU A 257 -16.26 23.85 12.15
CA LEU A 257 -15.09 24.73 12.01
C LEU A 257 -14.21 24.32 10.82
N SER A 258 -14.06 23.01 10.58
CA SER A 258 -13.32 22.48 9.45
C SER A 258 -13.97 22.80 8.10
N ILE A 259 -15.30 22.73 8.00
CA ILE A 259 -16.03 23.09 6.77
C ILE A 259 -15.97 24.60 6.51
N GLU A 260 -16.10 25.43 7.55
CA GLU A 260 -15.88 26.88 7.43
C GLU A 260 -14.47 27.20 6.92
N LEU A 261 -13.45 26.56 7.48
CA LEU A 261 -12.08 26.71 7.00
C LEU A 261 -11.92 26.21 5.55
N TYR A 262 -12.50 25.06 5.21
CA TYR A 262 -12.43 24.49 3.87
C TYR A 262 -12.96 25.47 2.82
N TRP A 263 -14.18 25.99 3.02
CA TRP A 263 -14.78 26.94 2.10
C TRP A 263 -14.01 28.25 2.01
N ARG A 264 -13.46 28.76 3.11
CA ARG A 264 -12.62 29.97 3.11
C ARG A 264 -11.33 29.77 2.30
N ILE A 265 -10.65 28.63 2.45
CA ILE A 265 -9.46 28.29 1.67
C ILE A 265 -9.79 28.08 0.18
N HIS A 266 -11.00 27.58 -0.12
CA HIS A 266 -11.45 27.25 -1.46
C HIS A 266 -12.24 28.37 -2.14
N ALA A 267 -12.28 29.54 -1.52
CA ALA A 267 -12.98 30.68 -2.08
C ALA A 267 -12.35 31.13 -3.42
N PRO A 268 -13.16 31.61 -4.37
CA PRO A 268 -12.74 31.84 -5.75
C PRO A 268 -11.75 33.00 -5.95
N ASP A 269 -11.57 33.84 -4.93
CA ASP A 269 -10.63 34.97 -4.89
C ASP A 269 -9.17 34.54 -4.69
N HIS A 270 -8.94 33.31 -4.21
CA HIS A 270 -7.59 32.83 -3.94
C HIS A 270 -6.88 32.31 -5.21
N VAL A 271 -5.67 32.82 -5.45
CA VAL A 271 -4.80 32.28 -6.50
C VAL A 271 -4.39 30.86 -6.15
N GLU A 272 -4.54 29.92 -7.09
CA GLU A 272 -4.20 28.50 -6.92
C GLU A 272 -2.83 28.28 -6.25
N LYS A 273 -1.78 28.98 -6.70
CA LYS A 273 -0.44 28.86 -6.11
C LYS A 273 -0.39 29.19 -4.61
N ALA A 274 -1.12 30.21 -4.16
CA ALA A 274 -1.17 30.59 -2.75
C ALA A 274 -1.90 29.52 -1.93
N LYS A 275 -3.01 28.99 -2.46
CA LYS A 275 -3.76 27.87 -1.87
C LYS A 275 -2.88 26.63 -1.70
N ARG A 276 -2.12 26.23 -2.73
CA ARG A 276 -1.21 25.07 -2.63
C ARG A 276 -0.16 25.27 -1.55
N ASN A 277 0.45 26.47 -1.50
CA ASN A 277 1.45 26.81 -0.49
C ASN A 277 0.89 26.75 0.93
N LEU A 278 -0.32 27.25 1.15
CA LEU A 278 -1.00 27.16 2.45
C LEU A 278 -1.23 25.71 2.86
N LEU A 279 -1.82 24.90 1.96
CA LEU A 279 -2.13 23.49 2.22
C LEU A 279 -0.88 22.65 2.58
N LEU A 280 0.26 22.94 1.95
CA LEU A 280 1.54 22.26 2.25
C LEU A 280 2.12 22.63 3.61
N GLN A 281 1.71 23.77 4.19
CA GLN A 281 2.19 24.28 5.47
C GLN A 281 1.22 24.00 6.62
N LEU A 282 0.08 23.36 6.36
CA LEU A 282 -0.91 23.10 7.40
C LEU A 282 -0.36 22.19 8.50
N PRO A 283 -0.68 22.48 9.77
CA PRO A 283 -0.60 21.51 10.85
C PRO A 283 -1.23 20.17 10.45
N PRO A 284 -0.56 19.02 10.64
CA PRO A 284 -1.15 17.71 10.38
C PRO A 284 -2.57 17.57 10.91
N LYS A 285 -2.81 17.90 12.19
CA LYS A 285 -4.15 17.83 12.80
C LYS A 285 -5.22 18.51 11.93
N VAL A 286 -4.95 19.75 11.51
CA VAL A 286 -5.87 20.55 10.70
C VAL A 286 -5.97 20.06 9.26
N ALA A 287 -4.89 19.53 8.68
CA ALA A 287 -4.93 18.91 7.35
C ALA A 287 -5.86 17.68 7.33
N TRP A 288 -5.85 16.86 8.39
CA TRP A 288 -6.79 15.74 8.55
C TRP A 288 -8.23 16.20 8.83
N ASP A 289 -8.40 17.32 9.55
CA ASP A 289 -9.71 17.97 9.72
C ASP A 289 -10.30 18.47 8.40
N LEU A 290 -9.48 19.05 7.52
CA LEU A 290 -9.90 19.45 6.18
C LEU A 290 -10.22 18.26 5.28
N ALA A 291 -9.46 17.17 5.40
CA ALA A 291 -9.78 15.92 4.70
C ALA A 291 -11.14 15.37 5.12
N LEU A 292 -11.45 15.39 6.42
CA LEU A 292 -12.77 15.03 6.94
C LEU A 292 -13.86 15.94 6.37
N ALA A 293 -13.64 17.26 6.38
CA ALA A 293 -14.59 18.24 5.85
C ALA A 293 -14.89 18.00 4.36
N GLN A 294 -13.85 17.78 3.54
CA GLN A 294 -14.02 17.47 2.12
C GLN A 294 -14.83 16.19 1.92
N ARG A 295 -14.46 15.10 2.62
CA ARG A 295 -15.18 13.81 2.52
C ARG A 295 -16.63 13.93 2.96
N TRP A 296 -16.90 14.73 3.99
CA TRP A 296 -18.27 14.99 4.43
C TRP A 296 -19.08 15.72 3.35
N LEU A 297 -18.56 16.82 2.80
CA LEU A 297 -19.24 17.60 1.77
C LEU A 297 -19.50 16.79 0.48
N ASP A 298 -18.56 15.90 0.12
CA ASP A 298 -18.68 15.06 -1.07
C ASP A 298 -19.75 13.97 -0.92
N HIS A 299 -19.91 13.40 0.28
CA HIS A 299 -20.63 12.12 0.44
C HIS A 299 -21.88 12.18 1.35
N MET A 300 -22.04 13.24 2.16
CA MET A 300 -23.14 13.39 3.12
C MET A 300 -24.02 14.61 2.79
N SER A 301 -25.29 14.54 3.19
CA SER A 301 -26.17 15.72 3.29
C SER A 301 -27.09 15.64 4.50
N ILE A 302 -27.45 16.78 5.05
CA ILE A 302 -28.25 16.93 6.26
C ILE A 302 -29.67 17.35 5.88
N LYS A 303 -30.65 16.48 6.16
CA LYS A 303 -32.07 16.80 6.04
C LYS A 303 -32.63 17.18 7.40
N LYS A 304 -33.54 18.16 7.41
CA LYS A 304 -34.29 18.53 8.60
C LYS A 304 -35.72 18.04 8.43
N GLU A 305 -36.12 17.10 9.26
CA GLU A 305 -37.47 16.55 9.29
C GLU A 305 -38.25 17.19 10.44
N GLN A 306 -39.44 17.69 10.12
CA GLN A 306 -40.32 18.29 11.11
C GLN A 306 -41.25 17.22 11.69
N LEU A 307 -40.98 16.80 12.94
CA LEU A 307 -41.79 15.82 13.65
C LEU A 307 -43.04 16.45 14.28
N SER A 308 -43.00 17.75 14.61
CA SER A 308 -44.14 18.54 15.09
C SER A 308 -43.89 20.06 14.97
N TYR A 309 -44.85 20.90 15.38
CA TYR A 309 -44.72 22.37 15.34
C TYR A 309 -43.45 22.90 16.04
N ASN A 310 -43.00 22.24 17.12
CA ASN A 310 -41.82 22.66 17.92
C ASN A 310 -40.68 21.62 17.93
N LYS A 311 -40.80 20.49 17.24
CA LYS A 311 -39.78 19.42 17.25
C LYS A 311 -39.34 19.11 15.83
N SER A 312 -38.07 19.36 15.56
CA SER A 312 -37.40 18.92 14.34
C SER A 312 -36.32 17.91 14.70
N THR A 313 -36.10 16.93 13.83
CA THR A 313 -34.94 16.03 13.90
C THR A 313 -34.09 16.22 12.65
N PHE A 314 -32.82 15.89 12.76
CA PHE A 314 -31.90 15.87 11.62
C PHE A 314 -31.69 14.42 11.21
N THR A 315 -31.76 14.17 9.90
CA THR A 315 -31.44 12.87 9.27
C THR A 315 -30.34 13.08 8.25
N PHE A 316 -29.58 12.02 7.96
CA PHE A 316 -28.49 12.08 6.99
C PHE A 316 -28.87 11.34 5.72
N ASP A 317 -28.54 11.94 4.58
CA ASP A 317 -28.66 11.32 3.26
C ASP A 317 -27.27 10.90 2.76
N LEU A 318 -27.12 9.59 2.52
CA LEU A 318 -25.86 8.93 2.18
C LEU A 318 -25.67 8.91 0.66
N ARG A 319 -25.13 9.98 0.09
CA ARG A 319 -25.03 10.18 -1.37
C ARG A 319 -24.25 9.07 -2.09
N SER A 320 -23.30 8.44 -1.37
CA SER A 320 -22.42 7.41 -1.93
C SER A 320 -22.85 5.97 -1.67
N LYS A 321 -23.97 5.74 -0.96
CA LYS A 321 -24.39 4.40 -0.49
C LYS A 321 -24.41 3.38 -1.64
N ASN A 322 -25.05 3.70 -2.77
CA ASN A 322 -25.13 2.80 -3.93
C ASN A 322 -23.75 2.46 -4.53
N ARG A 323 -22.85 3.44 -4.64
CA ARG A 323 -21.47 3.24 -5.08
C ARG A 323 -20.73 2.29 -4.14
N GLN A 324 -20.94 2.44 -2.83
CA GLN A 324 -20.31 1.60 -1.81
C GLN A 324 -20.86 0.17 -1.76
N LYS A 325 -22.15 -0.02 -2.05
CA LYS A 325 -22.75 -1.37 -2.24
C LYS A 325 -22.08 -2.09 -3.41
N GLU A 326 -21.93 -1.44 -4.56
CA GLU A 326 -21.28 -2.04 -5.73
C GLU A 326 -19.78 -2.32 -5.51
N ALA A 327 -19.10 -1.43 -4.79
CA ALA A 327 -17.71 -1.63 -4.41
C ALA A 327 -17.56 -2.85 -3.46
N LEU A 328 -18.47 -3.05 -2.51
CA LEU A 328 -18.47 -4.23 -1.64
C LEU A 328 -18.73 -5.52 -2.43
N ARG A 329 -19.65 -5.52 -3.40
CA ARG A 329 -19.86 -6.66 -4.33
C ARG A 329 -18.58 -6.99 -5.08
N THR A 330 -17.92 -5.98 -5.64
CA THR A 330 -16.66 -6.14 -6.36
C THR A 330 -15.58 -6.73 -5.45
N PHE A 331 -15.46 -6.21 -4.23
CA PHE A 331 -14.53 -6.70 -3.21
C PHE A 331 -14.75 -8.18 -2.88
N ALA A 332 -15.99 -8.56 -2.57
CA ALA A 332 -16.38 -9.94 -2.23
C ALA A 332 -16.12 -10.91 -3.40
N LYS A 333 -16.49 -10.52 -4.62
CA LYS A 333 -16.25 -11.33 -5.84
C LYS A 333 -14.75 -11.56 -6.08
N GLN A 334 -13.92 -10.53 -5.94
CA GLN A 334 -12.47 -10.64 -6.15
C GLN A 334 -11.80 -11.55 -5.13
N LEU A 335 -12.27 -11.52 -3.87
CA LEU A 335 -11.82 -12.45 -2.82
C LEU A 335 -12.43 -13.84 -2.94
N LYS A 336 -13.29 -14.10 -3.94
CA LYS A 336 -14.07 -15.33 -4.08
C LYS A 336 -14.77 -15.68 -2.76
N TRP A 337 -15.46 -14.69 -2.18
CA TRP A 337 -16.07 -14.81 -0.87
C TRP A 337 -17.03 -16.02 -0.84
N PRO A 338 -17.01 -16.88 0.20
CA PRO A 338 -17.73 -18.16 0.14
C PRO A 338 -19.25 -18.04 0.18
N ASN A 339 -19.79 -16.92 0.67
CA ASN A 339 -21.22 -16.72 0.90
C ASN A 339 -21.78 -15.57 0.05
N MET A 340 -21.55 -15.60 -1.27
CA MET A 340 -21.96 -14.50 -2.15
C MET A 340 -23.46 -14.24 -2.17
N ASP A 341 -24.30 -15.29 -2.08
CA ASP A 341 -25.77 -15.15 -2.13
C ASP A 341 -26.30 -14.34 -0.94
N GLU A 342 -25.72 -14.58 0.25
CA GLU A 342 -26.04 -13.82 1.46
C GLU A 342 -25.64 -12.35 1.33
N ILE A 343 -24.45 -12.08 0.80
CA ILE A 343 -24.00 -10.71 0.55
C ILE A 343 -24.96 -10.00 -0.41
N GLU A 344 -25.39 -10.66 -1.48
CA GLU A 344 -26.32 -10.05 -2.43
C GLU A 344 -27.68 -9.74 -1.78
N TYR A 345 -28.25 -10.70 -1.05
CA TYR A 345 -29.51 -10.50 -0.31
C TYR A 345 -29.45 -9.30 0.65
N ILE A 346 -28.39 -9.18 1.46
CA ILE A 346 -28.23 -8.07 2.41
C ILE A 346 -28.02 -6.73 1.68
N LEU A 347 -27.36 -6.75 0.51
CA LEU A 347 -27.15 -5.58 -0.33
C LEU A 347 -28.35 -5.24 -1.22
N GLU A 348 -29.42 -6.02 -1.24
CA GLU A 348 -30.66 -5.61 -1.93
C GLU A 348 -31.46 -4.64 -1.04
N GLU A 349 -31.42 -4.82 0.29
CA GLU A 349 -32.21 -4.05 1.28
C GLU A 349 -33.74 -4.16 1.06
N ASP A 350 -34.21 -5.25 0.45
CA ASP A 350 -35.63 -5.48 0.16
C ASP A 350 -36.44 -5.93 1.39
N ASP A 351 -35.80 -6.50 2.42
CA ASP A 351 -36.47 -6.95 3.64
C ASP A 351 -36.55 -5.83 4.70
N PRO A 352 -37.74 -5.29 5.02
CA PRO A 352 -37.88 -4.23 6.01
C PRO A 352 -37.62 -4.68 7.45
N LYS A 353 -37.49 -6.00 7.70
CA LYS A 353 -37.13 -6.53 9.02
C LYS A 353 -35.61 -6.60 9.22
N GLU A 354 -34.84 -6.55 8.14
CA GLU A 354 -33.40 -6.53 8.24
C GLU A 354 -32.92 -5.17 8.76
N MET A 355 -31.85 -5.21 9.55
CA MET A 355 -31.18 -4.00 10.00
C MET A 355 -30.55 -3.31 8.80
N ASN A 356 -30.75 -1.99 8.68
CA ASN A 356 -30.10 -1.16 7.68
C ASN A 356 -28.60 -1.47 7.64
N ILE A 357 -28.04 -1.54 6.43
CA ILE A 357 -26.66 -2.01 6.26
C ILE A 357 -25.67 -1.13 7.03
N GLU A 358 -25.83 0.19 7.02
CA GLU A 358 -24.99 1.16 7.71
C GLU A 358 -25.03 1.04 9.24
N ASP A 359 -26.12 0.55 9.82
CA ASP A 359 -26.32 0.51 11.28
C ASP A 359 -25.69 -0.73 11.93
N ARG A 360 -25.07 -1.62 11.14
CA ARG A 360 -24.50 -2.89 11.62
C ARG A 360 -23.27 -2.73 12.52
N SER A 361 -22.42 -1.75 12.22
CA SER A 361 -21.23 -1.41 13.01
C SER A 361 -20.72 -0.01 12.65
N SER A 362 -19.81 0.54 13.45
CA SER A 362 -19.18 1.83 13.14
C SER A 362 -18.32 1.76 11.87
N GLU A 363 -17.68 0.63 11.61
CA GLU A 363 -16.91 0.40 10.39
C GLU A 363 -17.81 0.40 9.17
N THR A 364 -18.97 -0.27 9.28
CA THR A 364 -19.97 -0.34 8.22
C THR A 364 -20.61 1.03 7.95
N MET A 365 -20.93 1.78 9.00
CA MET A 365 -21.38 3.17 8.89
C MET A 365 -20.32 4.05 8.19
N SER A 366 -19.05 3.92 8.56
CA SER A 366 -17.96 4.69 7.92
C SER A 366 -17.81 4.34 6.43
N TRP A 367 -18.00 3.07 6.06
CA TRP A 367 -17.95 2.63 4.66
C TRP A 367 -19.12 3.21 3.85
N PHE A 368 -20.38 2.99 4.29
CA PHE A 368 -21.56 3.37 3.50
C PHE A 368 -21.82 4.88 3.46
N THR A 369 -21.38 5.63 4.48
CA THR A 369 -21.39 7.11 4.43
C THR A 369 -20.39 7.66 3.42
N GLY A 370 -19.35 6.90 3.06
CA GLY A 370 -18.25 7.37 2.22
C GLY A 370 -17.31 8.36 2.93
N VAL A 371 -17.55 8.68 4.20
CA VAL A 371 -16.69 9.56 5.00
C VAL A 371 -15.47 8.77 5.49
N ILE A 372 -14.57 8.49 4.55
CA ILE A 372 -13.38 7.66 4.76
C ILE A 372 -12.13 8.55 4.72
N LEU A 373 -11.41 8.56 5.84
CA LEU A 373 -10.12 9.24 5.91
C LEU A 373 -9.06 8.45 5.12
N PRO A 374 -8.15 9.14 4.41
CA PRO A 374 -7.13 8.48 3.61
C PRO A 374 -6.16 7.69 4.50
N GLY A 375 -5.59 6.61 3.99
CA GLY A 375 -4.60 5.80 4.68
C GLY A 375 -5.02 4.34 4.90
N PRO A 376 -4.38 3.65 5.87
CA PRO A 376 -4.49 2.19 6.02
C PRO A 376 -5.80 1.73 6.66
N THR A 377 -6.72 2.63 7.02
CA THR A 377 -8.00 2.30 7.66
C THR A 377 -9.01 1.73 6.68
N LEU A 378 -9.07 2.24 5.43
CA LEU A 378 -10.04 1.80 4.41
C LEU A 378 -10.07 0.28 4.21
N PRO A 379 -8.93 -0.44 4.06
CA PRO A 379 -8.94 -1.90 3.95
C PRO A 379 -9.71 -2.60 5.08
N PHE A 380 -9.61 -2.09 6.31
CA PHE A 380 -10.27 -2.69 7.47
C PHE A 380 -11.74 -2.34 7.54
N LEU A 381 -12.13 -1.11 7.15
CA LEU A 381 -13.54 -0.74 7.00
C LEU A 381 -14.24 -1.68 6.02
N LEU A 382 -13.63 -1.90 4.85
CA LEU A 382 -14.15 -2.80 3.82
C LEU A 382 -14.33 -4.24 4.31
N MET A 383 -13.29 -4.81 4.92
CA MET A 383 -13.35 -6.19 5.37
C MET A 383 -14.31 -6.38 6.54
N ASN A 384 -14.33 -5.48 7.52
CA ASN A 384 -15.28 -5.55 8.63
C ASN A 384 -16.71 -5.38 8.12
N THR A 385 -16.94 -4.49 7.14
CA THR A 385 -18.25 -4.35 6.48
C THR A 385 -18.67 -5.64 5.77
N LEU A 386 -17.75 -6.30 5.04
CA LEU A 386 -18.05 -7.57 4.39
C LEU A 386 -18.44 -8.65 5.41
N ILE A 387 -17.73 -8.70 6.55
CA ILE A 387 -18.02 -9.62 7.65
C ILE A 387 -19.38 -9.31 8.28
N ASP A 388 -19.69 -8.04 8.54
CA ASP A 388 -20.97 -7.63 9.13
C ASP A 388 -22.18 -7.86 8.20
N CYS A 389 -21.95 -7.87 6.89
CA CYS A 389 -22.94 -8.24 5.88
C CYS A 389 -23.10 -9.76 5.68
N ASP A 390 -22.28 -10.62 6.30
CA ASP A 390 -22.40 -12.07 6.22
C ASP A 390 -22.80 -12.66 7.59
N ARG A 391 -24.08 -12.99 7.75
CA ARG A 391 -24.64 -13.48 9.03
C ARG A 391 -23.93 -14.73 9.58
N ASP A 392 -23.32 -15.55 8.72
CA ASP A 392 -22.62 -16.78 9.12
C ASP A 392 -21.28 -16.53 9.81
N THR A 393 -20.67 -15.35 9.61
CA THR A 393 -19.35 -15.02 10.16
C THR A 393 -19.37 -14.92 11.69
N GLY A 394 -20.43 -14.33 12.26
CA GLY A 394 -20.60 -14.16 13.70
C GLY A 394 -19.66 -13.13 14.32
N SER A 395 -19.50 -13.18 15.65
CA SER A 395 -18.66 -12.22 16.40
C SER A 395 -17.17 -12.60 16.44
N GLU A 396 -16.83 -13.84 16.06
CA GLU A 396 -15.49 -14.41 16.15
C GLU A 396 -14.48 -13.70 15.22
N LEU A 397 -14.97 -13.07 14.15
CA LEU A 397 -14.17 -12.36 13.15
C LEU A 397 -14.17 -10.83 13.32
N LYS A 398 -14.95 -10.25 14.24
CA LYS A 398 -15.15 -8.78 14.39
C LYS A 398 -14.01 -8.01 15.04
N SER A 399 -12.83 -8.62 15.15
CA SER A 399 -11.73 -8.12 15.96
C SER A 399 -10.51 -7.71 15.14
N LEU A 400 -10.73 -7.45 13.85
CA LEU A 400 -9.73 -6.97 12.91
C LEU A 400 -9.65 -5.44 13.00
N THR A 401 -8.43 -4.91 13.09
CA THR A 401 -8.20 -3.47 13.23
C THR A 401 -6.91 -3.07 12.54
N HIS A 402 -6.92 -1.91 11.88
CA HIS A 402 -5.73 -1.29 11.29
C HIS A 402 -4.65 -0.94 12.32
N MET A 403 -4.99 -0.91 13.61
CA MET A 403 -4.04 -0.74 14.72
C MET A 403 -3.21 -2.01 14.98
N GLN A 404 -3.69 -3.19 14.57
CA GLN A 404 -2.99 -4.46 14.64
C GLN A 404 -2.99 -5.14 13.26
N PRO A 405 -2.30 -4.56 12.27
CA PRO A 405 -2.49 -4.91 10.86
C PRO A 405 -1.84 -6.24 10.46
N ASN A 406 -1.07 -6.86 11.36
CA ASN A 406 -0.42 -8.15 11.15
C ASN A 406 -1.40 -9.30 11.39
N CYS A 407 -2.57 -9.22 10.78
CA CYS A 407 -3.71 -10.08 11.08
C CYS A 407 -4.23 -10.80 9.84
N GLY A 408 -4.99 -11.86 10.11
CA GLY A 408 -5.84 -12.52 9.14
C GLY A 408 -6.81 -13.44 9.84
N PHE A 409 -7.59 -14.18 9.06
CA PHE A 409 -8.57 -15.09 9.62
C PHE A 409 -8.86 -16.25 8.67
N GLN A 410 -9.38 -17.33 9.25
CA GLN A 410 -10.01 -18.42 8.51
C GLN A 410 -11.53 -18.23 8.52
N TYR A 411 -12.13 -18.32 7.33
CA TYR A 411 -13.58 -18.39 7.18
C TYR A 411 -13.94 -19.52 6.21
N ARG A 412 -14.68 -20.49 6.72
CA ARG A 412 -14.98 -21.75 6.02
C ARG A 412 -13.68 -22.47 5.63
N ALA A 413 -13.44 -22.69 4.34
CA ALA A 413 -12.31 -23.44 3.80
C ALA A 413 -11.26 -22.54 3.13
N ASN A 414 -11.18 -21.26 3.51
CA ASN A 414 -10.22 -20.29 2.98
C ASN A 414 -9.64 -19.41 4.11
N THR A 415 -8.43 -18.91 3.91
CA THR A 415 -7.84 -17.86 4.77
C THR A 415 -7.70 -16.53 4.02
N TYR A 416 -7.81 -15.44 4.75
CA TYR A 416 -7.69 -14.07 4.24
C TYR A 416 -6.76 -13.26 5.12
N TRP A 417 -5.88 -12.48 4.51
CA TRP A 417 -4.78 -11.81 5.18
C TRP A 417 -4.69 -10.34 4.80
N SER A 418 -4.42 -9.49 5.79
CA SER A 418 -4.08 -8.10 5.52
C SER A 418 -2.77 -8.01 4.74
N TYR A 419 -2.64 -7.00 3.87
CA TYR A 419 -1.43 -6.73 3.08
C TYR A 419 -0.16 -6.51 3.94
N GLN A 420 -0.30 -6.14 5.21
CA GLN A 420 0.85 -5.97 6.12
C GLN A 420 1.26 -7.28 6.81
N CYS A 421 0.42 -8.31 6.77
CA CYS A 421 0.74 -9.60 7.37
C CYS A 421 1.69 -10.38 6.46
N ILE A 422 2.82 -10.85 7.02
CA ILE A 422 3.80 -11.63 6.25
C ILE A 422 3.21 -12.89 5.63
N VAL A 423 2.22 -13.52 6.28
CA VAL A 423 1.52 -14.69 5.74
C VAL A 423 0.84 -14.34 4.42
N GLY A 424 0.12 -13.22 4.36
CA GLY A 424 -0.51 -12.72 3.15
C GLY A 424 0.52 -12.35 2.08
N LYS A 425 1.59 -11.65 2.45
CA LYS A 425 2.68 -11.27 1.53
C LYS A 425 3.34 -12.48 0.86
N VAL A 426 3.52 -13.58 1.60
CA VAL A 426 4.13 -14.83 1.10
C VAL A 426 3.12 -15.65 0.29
N LEU A 427 1.92 -15.89 0.83
CA LEU A 427 0.89 -16.69 0.15
C LEU A 427 0.26 -15.97 -1.04
N GLY A 428 0.42 -14.65 -1.18
CA GLY A 428 -0.01 -13.89 -2.34
C GLY A 428 0.56 -14.41 -3.68
N ALA A 429 1.70 -15.09 -3.66
CA ALA A 429 2.24 -15.75 -4.85
C ALA A 429 1.55 -17.09 -5.18
N GLY A 430 0.68 -17.58 -4.30
CA GLY A 430 0.01 -18.87 -4.45
C GLY A 430 -1.03 -18.88 -5.57
N ARG A 431 -1.29 -20.08 -6.09
CA ARG A 431 -2.30 -20.33 -7.12
C ARG A 431 -3.67 -19.77 -6.72
N GLY A 432 -4.28 -18.99 -7.62
CA GLY A 432 -5.66 -18.50 -7.48
C GLY A 432 -5.87 -17.46 -6.37
N VAL A 433 -4.79 -17.00 -5.72
CA VAL A 433 -4.83 -15.96 -4.70
C VAL A 433 -4.90 -14.59 -5.37
N ASN A 434 -5.81 -13.75 -4.90
CA ASN A 434 -5.99 -12.39 -5.39
C ASN A 434 -5.60 -11.36 -4.32
N GLN A 435 -5.45 -10.11 -4.75
CA GLN A 435 -5.37 -8.95 -3.86
C GLN A 435 -6.34 -7.88 -4.31
N VAL A 436 -7.12 -7.36 -3.36
CA VAL A 436 -8.05 -6.25 -3.61
C VAL A 436 -8.12 -5.39 -2.36
N ALA A 437 -8.03 -4.06 -2.54
CA ALA A 437 -8.19 -3.06 -1.48
C ALA A 437 -7.45 -3.38 -0.15
N GLY A 438 -6.24 -3.92 -0.22
CA GLY A 438 -5.41 -4.24 0.95
C GLY A 438 -5.68 -5.59 1.63
N TRP A 439 -6.49 -6.46 1.04
CA TRP A 439 -6.68 -7.84 1.48
C TRP A 439 -6.22 -8.83 0.43
N ILE A 440 -5.66 -9.94 0.92
CA ILE A 440 -5.08 -11.02 0.12
C ILE A 440 -5.84 -12.31 0.42
N GLY A 441 -6.36 -12.95 -0.62
CA GLY A 441 -7.09 -14.20 -0.52
C GLY A 441 -7.86 -14.53 -1.80
N PRO A 442 -8.54 -15.69 -1.85
CA PRO A 442 -8.54 -16.73 -0.81
C PRO A 442 -7.22 -17.50 -0.80
N CYS A 443 -6.64 -17.72 0.37
CA CYS A 443 -5.45 -18.54 0.57
C CYS A 443 -5.83 -19.92 1.13
N HIS A 444 -4.90 -20.89 1.04
CA HIS A 444 -5.07 -22.24 1.58
C HIS A 444 -5.60 -22.23 3.02
N TYR A 445 -6.56 -23.11 3.30
CA TYR A 445 -7.05 -23.34 4.65
C TYR A 445 -6.02 -24.07 5.52
N THR A 446 -6.24 -24.04 6.83
CA THR A 446 -5.52 -24.86 7.79
C THR A 446 -6.47 -25.57 8.73
N PRO A 447 -6.23 -26.86 9.03
CA PRO A 447 -6.99 -27.57 10.05
C PRO A 447 -6.64 -27.11 11.48
N GLU A 448 -5.58 -26.32 11.65
CA GLU A 448 -5.13 -25.83 12.96
C GLU A 448 -5.94 -24.62 13.46
N LEU A 449 -6.70 -23.97 12.57
CA LEU A 449 -7.66 -22.94 12.94
C LEU A 449 -9.09 -23.48 12.86
N SER A 450 -9.97 -22.95 13.70
CA SER A 450 -11.40 -23.23 13.60
C SER A 450 -11.96 -22.71 12.27
N ARG A 451 -13.18 -23.14 11.92
CA ARG A 451 -13.88 -22.67 10.71
C ARG A 451 -14.04 -21.14 10.63
N LYS A 452 -14.03 -20.47 11.79
CA LYS A 452 -14.21 -19.03 11.96
C LYS A 452 -13.28 -18.55 13.07
N GLN A 453 -12.06 -18.16 12.73
CA GLN A 453 -11.08 -17.72 13.71
C GLN A 453 -10.17 -16.64 13.15
N SER A 454 -10.06 -15.54 13.90
CA SER A 454 -9.08 -14.49 13.65
C SER A 454 -7.77 -14.74 14.40
N VAL A 455 -6.65 -14.42 13.77
CA VAL A 455 -5.31 -14.59 14.32
C VAL A 455 -4.44 -13.37 14.08
N LEU A 456 -3.61 -13.07 15.06
CA LEU A 456 -2.55 -12.07 14.97
C LEU A 456 -1.21 -12.78 14.82
N ILE A 457 -0.41 -12.34 13.86
CA ILE A 457 0.87 -12.94 13.55
C ILE A 457 1.98 -12.12 14.19
N ARG A 458 2.78 -12.78 15.03
CA ARG A 458 4.02 -12.20 15.53
C ARG A 458 5.03 -12.17 14.38
N GLN A 459 5.50 -10.97 14.08
CA GLN A 459 6.53 -10.75 13.06
C GLN A 459 7.53 -9.70 13.55
N LEU A 460 8.79 -9.93 13.26
CA LEU A 460 9.92 -9.06 13.60
C LEU A 460 10.17 -8.05 12.45
N ASP A 461 10.82 -6.94 12.77
CA ASP A 461 11.26 -6.00 11.73
C ASP A 461 12.32 -6.63 10.82
N PRO A 462 12.32 -6.32 9.51
CA PRO A 462 13.34 -6.79 8.57
C PRO A 462 14.75 -6.58 9.08
N LEU A 463 15.66 -7.48 8.70
CA LEU A 463 17.05 -7.29 9.06
C LEU A 463 17.67 -6.14 8.27
N GLU A 464 17.25 -5.85 7.04
CA GLU A 464 17.83 -4.79 6.20
C GLU A 464 17.69 -3.38 6.82
N PRO A 465 18.70 -2.50 6.67
CA PRO A 465 18.62 -1.13 7.17
C PRO A 465 17.56 -0.32 6.39
N ARG A 466 16.95 0.65 7.06
CA ARG A 466 16.08 1.63 6.38
C ARG A 466 16.89 2.53 5.46
N LEU A 467 16.26 3.02 4.40
CA LEU A 467 16.90 3.94 3.46
C LEU A 467 17.13 5.30 4.11
N LEU A 468 18.32 5.86 3.92
CA LEU A 468 18.68 7.22 4.35
C LEU A 468 18.52 8.21 3.19
N SER A 469 18.53 9.50 3.49
CA SER A 469 18.46 10.56 2.45
C SER A 469 19.47 10.37 1.32
N LYS A 470 20.70 9.96 1.65
CA LYS A 470 21.75 9.71 0.65
C LYS A 470 21.41 8.54 -0.27
N ASP A 471 20.76 7.49 0.22
CA ASP A 471 20.31 6.37 -0.63
C ASP A 471 19.29 6.84 -1.66
N ILE A 472 18.42 7.76 -1.26
CA ILE A 472 17.38 8.33 -2.13
C ILE A 472 17.98 9.26 -3.17
N GLU A 473 18.83 10.21 -2.75
CA GLU A 473 19.45 11.19 -3.64
C GLU A 473 20.36 10.55 -4.69
N THR A 474 21.05 9.45 -4.34
CA THR A 474 21.95 8.71 -5.25
C THR A 474 21.24 7.59 -6.03
N MET A 475 19.91 7.44 -5.92
CA MET A 475 19.19 6.34 -6.56
C MET A 475 19.37 6.30 -8.08
N SER A 476 19.42 7.45 -8.75
CA SER A 476 19.62 7.50 -10.20
C SER A 476 20.98 6.97 -10.63
N GLU A 477 22.04 7.33 -9.90
CA GLU A 477 23.41 6.88 -10.17
C GLU A 477 23.51 5.35 -10.06
N ARG A 478 22.82 4.77 -9.07
CA ARG A 478 22.81 3.33 -8.78
C ARG A 478 21.90 2.51 -9.69
N THR A 479 21.27 3.14 -10.68
CA THR A 479 20.34 2.48 -11.61
C THR A 479 20.63 2.79 -13.08
N THR A 480 21.65 3.61 -13.37
CA THR A 480 22.05 3.94 -14.73
C THR A 480 22.47 2.66 -15.49
N PRO A 481 21.85 2.35 -16.65
CA PRO A 481 22.20 1.16 -17.42
C PRO A 481 23.62 1.19 -17.99
N LEU A 482 24.13 2.39 -18.30
CA LEU A 482 25.48 2.60 -18.83
C LEU A 482 26.58 2.43 -17.77
N GLY A 483 26.28 2.57 -16.47
CA GLY A 483 27.31 2.81 -15.47
C GLY A 483 27.77 4.27 -15.46
N PRO A 484 28.96 4.58 -14.90
CA PRO A 484 29.49 5.93 -14.82
C PRO A 484 29.68 6.60 -16.19
N ASP A 485 29.65 7.92 -16.24
CA ASP A 485 29.92 8.68 -17.47
C ASP A 485 31.37 8.46 -17.93
N ASP A 486 31.55 8.08 -19.21
CA ASP A 486 32.86 7.84 -19.83
C ASP A 486 32.87 8.34 -21.28
N VAL A 487 34.06 8.57 -21.83
CA VAL A 487 34.29 8.95 -23.23
C VAL A 487 33.92 7.81 -24.17
N ASN A 488 34.12 6.56 -23.76
CA ASN A 488 33.68 5.39 -24.51
C ASN A 488 33.26 4.25 -23.58
N TYR A 489 32.31 3.43 -24.03
CA TYR A 489 31.77 2.29 -23.30
C TYR A 489 32.24 0.97 -23.94
N PRO A 490 33.19 0.24 -23.32
CA PRO A 490 33.66 -1.04 -23.83
C PRO A 490 32.53 -2.08 -23.86
N VAL A 491 32.38 -2.79 -24.99
CA VAL A 491 31.33 -3.83 -25.10
C VAL A 491 31.54 -4.98 -24.11
N ALA A 492 32.79 -5.25 -23.74
CA ALA A 492 33.14 -6.28 -22.74
C ALA A 492 32.68 -5.95 -21.31
N ASP A 493 32.33 -4.69 -21.02
CA ASP A 493 31.90 -4.26 -19.69
C ASP A 493 30.43 -4.59 -19.42
N TYR A 494 29.72 -5.11 -20.43
CA TYR A 494 28.33 -5.49 -20.33
C TYR A 494 28.14 -6.94 -20.75
N ASP A 495 27.15 -7.56 -20.13
CA ASP A 495 26.61 -8.86 -20.55
C ASP A 495 25.09 -8.82 -20.52
N VAL A 496 24.43 -9.73 -21.23
CA VAL A 496 22.97 -9.88 -21.19
C VAL A 496 22.65 -11.11 -20.35
N PRO A 497 22.18 -10.95 -19.10
CA PRO A 497 21.84 -12.08 -18.26
C PRO A 497 20.72 -12.92 -18.90
N THR A 498 20.99 -14.20 -19.10
CA THR A 498 20.03 -15.16 -19.64
C THR A 498 19.39 -15.96 -18.50
N ALA A 499 18.07 -16.16 -18.57
CA ALA A 499 17.38 -17.11 -17.72
C ALA A 499 17.79 -18.53 -18.09
N ASP A 500 18.05 -19.37 -17.09
CA ASP A 500 18.14 -20.81 -17.33
C ASP A 500 16.72 -21.35 -17.48
N THR A 501 16.26 -21.46 -18.73
CA THR A 501 14.90 -21.98 -19.04
C THR A 501 14.86 -23.50 -19.06
N THR A 502 15.91 -24.20 -18.61
CA THR A 502 15.80 -25.66 -18.41
C THR A 502 14.68 -25.91 -17.43
N SER A 503 13.65 -26.64 -17.87
CA SER A 503 12.41 -26.84 -17.12
C SER A 503 12.72 -27.22 -15.68
N ILE A 504 12.34 -26.35 -14.74
CA ILE A 504 12.19 -26.77 -13.35
C ILE A 504 11.27 -27.97 -13.39
N GLN A 505 11.66 -29.08 -12.75
CA GLN A 505 10.77 -30.23 -12.70
C GLN A 505 9.53 -29.80 -11.92
N ASP A 506 8.43 -29.65 -12.65
CA ASP A 506 7.13 -29.34 -12.07
C ASP A 506 6.84 -30.41 -11.01
N ASN A 507 6.58 -29.99 -9.76
CA ASN A 507 6.31 -30.81 -8.56
C ASN A 507 7.45 -31.07 -7.56
N ILE A 508 8.64 -30.45 -7.68
CA ILE A 508 9.65 -30.60 -6.60
C ILE A 508 9.15 -29.96 -5.29
N ILE A 509 8.57 -28.76 -5.35
CA ILE A 509 8.14 -27.99 -4.19
C ILE A 509 6.62 -27.90 -4.16
N ARG A 510 6.00 -28.35 -3.06
CA ARG A 510 4.54 -28.22 -2.85
C ARG A 510 4.21 -27.70 -1.46
N ILE A 511 3.23 -26.82 -1.34
CA ILE A 511 2.71 -26.40 -0.03
C ILE A 511 1.90 -27.56 0.56
N GLN A 512 2.31 -28.10 1.71
CA GLN A 512 1.57 -29.15 2.42
C GLN A 512 0.55 -28.55 3.39
N LYS A 513 0.99 -27.59 4.21
CA LYS A 513 0.11 -26.93 5.18
C LYS A 513 0.65 -25.58 5.64
N LEU A 514 -0.29 -24.68 5.97
CA LEU A 514 -0.07 -23.50 6.79
C LEU A 514 -0.29 -23.89 8.27
N SER A 515 0.64 -23.53 9.15
CA SER A 515 0.60 -23.94 10.55
C SER A 515 0.88 -22.76 11.49
N PHE A 516 0.22 -22.77 12.65
CA PHE A 516 0.25 -21.73 13.64
C PHE A 516 0.63 -22.29 15.01
N GLU A 517 1.59 -21.64 15.66
CA GLU A 517 1.98 -21.97 17.03
C GLU A 517 1.61 -20.80 17.95
N ALA A 518 0.71 -21.03 18.90
CA ALA A 518 0.31 -20.02 19.87
C ALA A 518 1.52 -19.59 20.72
N VAL A 519 1.73 -18.29 20.86
CA VAL A 519 2.81 -17.74 21.66
C VAL A 519 2.32 -17.62 23.10
N ALA A 520 2.78 -18.52 23.97
CA ALA A 520 2.54 -18.42 25.41
C ALA A 520 3.29 -17.21 25.99
N ASP A 521 2.63 -16.07 26.10
CA ASP A 521 3.17 -14.89 26.75
C ASP A 521 2.84 -14.94 28.25
N ARG A 522 3.87 -14.79 29.10
CA ARG A 522 3.69 -14.76 30.57
C ARG A 522 3.07 -13.45 31.06
N SER A 523 2.87 -12.46 30.18
CA SER A 523 2.45 -11.10 30.54
C SER A 523 1.16 -10.60 29.87
N SER A 524 0.63 -11.26 28.84
CA SER A 524 -0.58 -10.84 28.14
C SER A 524 -1.66 -11.93 28.14
N LYS A 525 -2.90 -11.55 28.50
CA LYS A 525 -4.06 -12.45 28.59
C LYS A 525 -4.67 -12.86 27.23
N SER A 526 -3.98 -12.66 26.11
CA SER A 526 -4.57 -12.89 24.78
C SER A 526 -3.94 -14.09 24.07
N ASP A 527 -4.68 -15.20 23.98
CA ASP A 527 -4.39 -16.41 23.17
C ASP A 527 -4.40 -16.15 21.64
N ARG A 528 -4.26 -14.90 21.19
CA ARG A 528 -4.51 -14.48 19.81
C ARG A 528 -3.24 -14.34 18.97
N ILE A 529 -2.07 -14.28 19.60
CA ILE A 529 -0.78 -14.07 18.93
C ILE A 529 -0.14 -15.42 18.59
N HIS A 530 0.21 -15.59 17.32
CA HIS A 530 0.73 -16.84 16.78
C HIS A 530 2.03 -16.59 16.00
N ASP A 531 2.94 -17.56 16.06
CA ASP A 531 3.99 -17.69 15.04
C ASP A 531 3.43 -18.48 13.86
N ALA A 532 3.69 -18.00 12.64
CA ALA A 532 3.27 -18.67 11.42
C ALA A 532 4.44 -19.45 10.78
N LYS A 533 4.15 -20.63 10.25
CA LYS A 533 5.06 -21.40 9.40
C LYS A 533 4.33 -22.04 8.23
N ILE A 534 5.03 -22.18 7.11
CA ILE A 534 4.56 -22.95 5.95
C ILE A 534 5.38 -24.24 5.88
N VAL A 535 4.72 -25.38 5.75
CA VAL A 535 5.37 -26.67 5.55
C VAL A 535 5.35 -27.00 4.07
N PHE A 536 6.52 -27.19 3.49
CA PHE A 536 6.70 -27.56 2.09
C PHE A 536 7.10 -29.03 1.95
N ALA A 537 6.55 -29.73 0.96
CA ALA A 537 7.05 -31.01 0.49
C ALA A 537 8.17 -30.78 -0.54
N PHE A 538 9.29 -31.46 -0.36
CA PHE A 538 10.41 -31.57 -1.28
C PHE A 538 10.61 -33.04 -1.63
N ALA A 539 10.01 -33.52 -2.73
CA ALA A 539 9.93 -34.95 -3.06
C ALA A 539 9.49 -35.79 -1.84
N ASP A 540 10.43 -36.36 -1.09
CA ASP A 540 10.17 -37.23 0.09
C ASP A 540 10.36 -36.54 1.46
N LYS A 541 10.63 -35.23 1.52
CA LYS A 541 10.93 -34.51 2.78
C LYS A 541 9.97 -33.34 3.02
N SER A 542 9.46 -33.24 4.24
CA SER A 542 8.72 -32.05 4.69
C SER A 542 9.67 -31.06 5.35
N VAL A 543 9.70 -29.83 4.85
CA VAL A 543 10.55 -28.73 5.35
C VAL A 543 9.66 -27.60 5.88
N PRO A 544 9.61 -27.38 7.21
CA PRO A 544 8.90 -26.24 7.79
C PRO A 544 9.74 -24.96 7.69
N ILE A 545 9.14 -23.87 7.21
CA ILE A 545 9.75 -22.53 7.17
C ILE A 545 8.93 -21.57 8.00
N LEU A 546 9.57 -20.97 9.01
CA LEU A 546 8.96 -19.94 9.86
C LEU A 546 8.92 -18.60 9.13
N LEU A 547 7.79 -17.90 9.21
CA LEU A 547 7.62 -16.56 8.66
C LEU A 547 7.93 -15.52 9.75
N ARG A 548 9.23 -15.32 10.01
CA ARG A 548 9.71 -14.59 11.19
C ARG A 548 9.68 -13.08 11.04
N TYR A 549 9.97 -12.57 9.85
CA TYR A 549 10.24 -11.16 9.60
C TYR A 549 9.22 -10.57 8.63
N ASN A 550 8.75 -9.35 8.91
CA ASN A 550 7.85 -8.58 8.05
C ASN A 550 8.59 -7.92 6.89
N VAL A 551 9.15 -8.74 5.99
CA VAL A 551 9.89 -8.27 4.81
C VAL A 551 8.93 -7.71 3.74
N ASP A 552 9.50 -7.01 2.76
CA ASP A 552 8.75 -6.48 1.62
C ASP A 552 9.08 -7.20 0.32
N PHE A 553 8.03 -7.42 -0.48
CA PHE A 553 8.16 -7.91 -1.85
C PHE A 553 7.81 -6.76 -2.78
N ILE A 554 8.78 -6.19 -3.45
CA ILE A 554 8.62 -5.04 -4.35
C ILE A 554 8.32 -5.58 -5.74
N HIS A 555 7.19 -5.22 -6.34
CA HIS A 555 6.89 -5.62 -7.71
C HIS A 555 7.81 -4.88 -8.67
N ALA A 556 8.54 -5.61 -9.51
CA ALA A 556 9.53 -5.00 -10.39
C ALA A 556 8.88 -4.16 -11.49
N PHE A 557 9.44 -2.98 -11.77
CA PHE A 557 8.93 -2.08 -12.79
C PHE A 557 9.19 -2.59 -14.22
N PRO A 558 8.14 -2.68 -15.08
CA PRO A 558 8.26 -3.26 -16.42
C PRO A 558 9.24 -2.49 -17.31
N CYS A 559 10.02 -3.24 -18.08
CA CYS A 559 10.94 -2.71 -19.10
C CYS A 559 10.40 -2.96 -20.51
N HIS A 560 10.84 -2.14 -21.47
CA HIS A 560 10.46 -2.26 -22.87
C HIS A 560 11.62 -2.80 -23.70
N SER A 561 11.34 -3.63 -24.70
CA SER A 561 12.35 -4.09 -25.67
C SER A 561 13.58 -4.78 -25.06
N GLY A 562 13.43 -5.36 -23.87
CA GLY A 562 14.45 -6.22 -23.27
C GLY A 562 14.66 -7.54 -24.06
N PRO A 563 15.64 -8.36 -23.68
CA PRO A 563 16.53 -8.19 -22.53
C PRO A 563 17.55 -7.06 -22.73
N HIS A 564 17.94 -6.41 -21.64
CA HIS A 564 18.90 -5.31 -21.64
C HIS A 564 20.28 -5.79 -21.17
N PRO A 565 21.37 -5.18 -21.67
CA PRO A 565 22.69 -5.37 -21.10
C PRO A 565 22.75 -4.91 -19.64
N LEU A 566 23.60 -5.56 -18.86
CA LEU A 566 23.91 -5.25 -17.48
C LEU A 566 25.40 -4.96 -17.36
N PHE A 567 25.72 -3.79 -16.80
CA PHE A 567 27.10 -3.38 -16.52
C PHE A 567 27.72 -4.26 -15.43
N TRP A 568 28.99 -4.64 -15.59
CA TRP A 568 29.67 -5.63 -14.75
C TRP A 568 29.70 -5.30 -13.25
N ASP A 569 29.64 -4.02 -12.88
CA ASP A 569 29.69 -3.60 -11.47
C ASP A 569 28.38 -3.91 -10.72
N TYR A 570 27.29 -4.17 -11.45
CA TYR A 570 26.06 -4.75 -10.87
C TYR A 570 26.27 -6.25 -10.59
N ARG A 571 26.97 -6.55 -9.50
CA ARG A 571 27.23 -7.92 -9.05
C ARG A 571 25.95 -8.65 -8.68
N TYR A 572 25.78 -9.85 -9.22
CA TYR A 572 24.69 -10.74 -8.86
C TYR A 572 25.12 -12.21 -8.90
N LYS A 573 24.39 -13.04 -8.16
CA LYS A 573 24.53 -14.49 -8.16
C LYS A 573 23.17 -15.11 -8.46
N GLN A 574 23.10 -15.92 -9.51
CA GLN A 574 21.89 -16.61 -9.92
C GLN A 574 21.82 -18.01 -9.32
N VAL A 575 20.65 -18.40 -8.82
CA VAL A 575 20.38 -19.73 -8.26
C VAL A 575 18.96 -20.18 -8.59
N ARG A 576 18.80 -21.48 -8.83
CA ARG A 576 17.47 -22.09 -8.93
C ARG A 576 16.87 -22.33 -7.55
N VAL A 577 15.55 -22.16 -7.46
CA VAL A 577 14.79 -22.30 -6.21
C VAL A 577 14.83 -23.72 -5.63
N ASP A 578 14.84 -24.74 -6.50
CA ASP A 578 14.75 -26.17 -6.18
C ASP A 578 16.08 -26.78 -5.70
N ASP A 579 17.21 -26.38 -6.29
CA ASP A 579 18.53 -26.92 -5.95
C ASP A 579 19.41 -25.97 -5.12
N GLY A 580 19.33 -24.66 -5.38
CA GLY A 580 20.30 -23.69 -4.88
C GLY A 580 19.88 -22.99 -3.58
N LEU A 581 18.61 -22.59 -3.48
CA LEU A 581 18.17 -21.64 -2.45
C LEU A 581 18.28 -22.19 -1.02
N GLY A 582 17.89 -23.45 -0.81
CA GLY A 582 17.96 -24.10 0.51
C GLY A 582 19.37 -24.26 1.08
N LYS A 583 20.40 -24.22 0.23
CA LYS A 583 21.83 -24.31 0.63
C LYS A 583 22.39 -22.96 1.08
N ILE A 584 21.71 -21.86 0.79
CA ILE A 584 22.15 -20.50 1.15
C ILE A 584 21.70 -20.19 2.57
N THR A 585 22.66 -19.86 3.42
CA THR A 585 22.42 -19.43 4.80
C THR A 585 23.14 -18.12 5.08
N ASN A 586 22.58 -17.32 5.98
CA ASN A 586 23.18 -16.07 6.44
C ASN A 586 23.45 -15.02 5.32
N TRP A 587 22.58 -14.94 4.31
CA TRP A 587 22.73 -14.00 3.19
C TRP A 587 22.79 -12.54 3.66
N ALA A 588 21.87 -12.14 4.55
CA ALA A 588 21.83 -10.80 5.14
C ALA A 588 23.15 -10.42 5.85
N GLN A 589 23.72 -11.33 6.64
CA GLN A 589 24.95 -11.08 7.39
C GLN A 589 26.19 -11.01 6.49
N ARG A 590 26.20 -11.75 5.37
CA ARG A 590 27.31 -11.72 4.40
C ARG A 590 27.44 -10.34 3.76
N ASN A 591 26.33 -9.72 3.40
CA ASN A 591 26.31 -8.37 2.82
C ASN A 591 26.77 -7.31 3.85
N ARG A 592 26.44 -7.46 5.13
CA ARG A 592 26.83 -6.54 6.22
C ARG A 592 28.29 -6.58 6.67
N ARG A 593 28.96 -7.74 6.57
CA ARG A 593 30.23 -7.98 7.28
C ARG A 593 31.47 -7.28 6.71
N LYS A 594 31.39 -6.57 5.57
CA LYS A 594 32.57 -5.94 4.97
C LYS A 594 33.01 -4.63 5.65
N HIS A 595 32.21 -4.03 6.53
CA HIS A 595 32.58 -2.80 7.24
C HIS A 595 33.08 -2.98 8.69
N GLY A 596 33.19 -4.23 9.19
CA GLY A 596 33.56 -4.54 10.58
C GLY A 596 34.94 -5.17 10.80
N GLY A 597 35.92 -4.93 9.92
CA GLY A 597 37.13 -5.77 9.79
C GLY A 597 38.50 -5.12 9.98
N HIS A 598 38.74 -4.40 11.08
CA HIS A 598 40.09 -4.35 11.67
C HIS A 598 40.02 -4.81 13.12
N ARG A 599 39.93 -6.13 13.34
CA ARG A 599 40.36 -6.74 14.59
C ARG A 599 41.12 -8.03 14.30
N SER A 600 42.34 -8.01 14.81
CA SER A 600 43.39 -9.00 14.86
C SER A 600 42.92 -10.46 14.88
N THR A 601 43.60 -11.27 14.08
CA THR A 601 43.66 -12.73 14.18
C THR A 601 43.90 -13.19 15.62
N PRO A 602 43.22 -14.26 16.04
CA PRO A 602 43.93 -15.30 16.79
C PRO A 602 43.85 -16.63 16.04
N SER A 603 45.02 -17.12 15.72
CA SER A 603 45.34 -18.51 15.39
C SER A 603 44.80 -19.49 16.44
N SER A 604 43.94 -20.43 16.03
CA SER A 604 44.09 -21.89 16.29
C SER A 604 42.83 -22.68 15.87
N PRO A 605 42.98 -23.90 15.29
CA PRO A 605 41.87 -24.72 14.83
C PRO A 605 41.58 -25.88 15.79
N ALA A 606 40.53 -25.76 16.61
CA ALA A 606 39.93 -26.92 17.29
C ALA A 606 38.51 -26.57 17.77
N ALA A 607 37.49 -27.10 17.09
CA ALA A 607 36.15 -27.47 17.57
C ALA A 607 35.12 -27.41 16.43
N ARG A 608 35.16 -28.41 15.54
CA ARG A 608 33.97 -28.85 14.80
C ARG A 608 33.24 -29.86 15.68
N ALA A 609 32.06 -29.52 16.17
CA ALA A 609 30.88 -30.38 16.31
C ALA A 609 29.90 -29.80 17.35
N GLY A 610 28.63 -29.65 16.93
CA GLY A 610 27.48 -29.61 17.84
C GLY A 610 27.20 -28.28 18.55
N ARG A 611 26.33 -27.44 17.96
CA ARG A 611 25.27 -26.67 18.65
C ARG A 611 24.53 -25.77 17.64
N ALA A 612 23.50 -26.33 17.02
CA ALA A 612 22.43 -25.58 16.39
C ALA A 612 21.19 -25.75 17.26
N LEU A 613 21.09 -25.00 18.36
CA LEU A 613 19.88 -24.79 19.16
C LEU A 613 20.18 -23.74 20.24
N ALA A 614 19.20 -22.84 20.45
CA ALA A 614 19.18 -21.70 21.37
C ALA A 614 19.83 -20.38 20.88
N LEU A 615 19.14 -19.68 19.98
CA LEU A 615 19.13 -18.21 19.98
C LEU A 615 17.89 -17.75 20.77
N THR A 616 17.97 -17.86 22.09
CA THR A 616 17.03 -17.18 22.99
C THR A 616 17.43 -15.72 23.11
N GLY A 617 16.46 -14.84 22.82
CA GLY A 617 16.32 -13.47 23.31
C GLY A 617 17.57 -12.71 23.74
N ARG A 618 18.19 -12.00 22.79
CA ARG A 618 18.69 -10.62 22.93
C ARG A 618 19.24 -10.20 21.57
N ALA A 619 18.35 -9.73 20.69
CA ALA A 619 18.78 -8.80 19.66
C ALA A 619 19.34 -7.60 20.42
N ARG A 620 20.67 -7.46 20.47
CA ARG A 620 21.29 -6.19 20.83
C ARG A 620 20.68 -5.17 19.87
N SER A 621 20.07 -4.13 20.41
CA SER A 621 19.81 -2.90 19.65
C SER A 621 21.18 -2.32 19.31
N GLU A 622 21.78 -2.81 18.23
CA GLU A 622 22.81 -2.03 17.56
C GLU A 622 22.14 -0.73 17.15
N SER A 623 22.73 0.39 17.58
CA SER A 623 22.31 1.73 17.17
C SER A 623 22.14 1.73 15.64
N PRO A 624 21.13 2.40 15.07
CA PRO A 624 20.98 2.46 13.62
C PRO A 624 22.30 2.89 13.01
N SER A 625 22.84 2.07 12.11
CA SER A 625 24.04 2.44 11.38
C SER A 625 23.75 3.72 10.63
N ASN A 626 24.49 4.80 10.91
CA ASN A 626 24.39 6.06 10.17
C ASN A 626 24.95 5.95 8.72
N LEU A 627 25.33 4.74 8.30
CA LEU A 627 25.81 4.47 6.96
C LEU A 627 24.63 4.23 6.01
N PRO A 628 24.68 4.76 4.78
CA PRO A 628 23.66 4.52 3.77
C PRO A 628 23.46 3.02 3.48
N ALA A 629 22.22 2.60 3.24
CA ALA A 629 21.90 1.20 2.97
C ALA A 629 22.64 0.63 1.75
N HIS A 630 22.91 1.46 0.73
CA HIS A 630 23.62 1.00 -0.47
C HIS A 630 25.06 0.53 -0.19
N THR A 631 25.70 0.97 0.91
CA THR A 631 27.07 0.52 1.23
C THR A 631 27.11 -0.92 1.73
N ASP A 632 25.99 -1.43 2.26
CA ASP A 632 25.86 -2.82 2.69
C ASP A 632 25.53 -3.76 1.52
N LEU A 633 25.12 -3.23 0.36
CA LEU A 633 24.73 -4.03 -0.80
C LEU A 633 25.96 -4.38 -1.65
N VAL A 634 26.48 -5.59 -1.48
CA VAL A 634 27.69 -6.08 -2.19
C VAL A 634 27.34 -6.89 -3.44
N GLU A 635 26.27 -7.69 -3.36
CA GLU A 635 25.87 -8.64 -4.39
C GLU A 635 24.37 -8.95 -4.25
N VAL A 636 23.66 -9.05 -5.37
CA VAL A 636 22.23 -9.40 -5.42
C VAL A 636 22.06 -10.90 -5.67
N LEU A 637 21.24 -11.58 -4.88
CA LEU A 637 20.84 -12.96 -5.13
C LEU A 637 19.64 -13.00 -6.08
N VAL A 638 19.82 -13.56 -7.26
CA VAL A 638 18.74 -13.77 -8.24
C VAL A 638 18.22 -15.20 -8.10
N VAL A 639 17.01 -15.35 -7.59
CA VAL A 639 16.32 -16.64 -7.39
C VAL A 639 15.40 -16.90 -8.57
N GLU A 640 15.66 -17.98 -9.30
CA GLU A 640 14.80 -18.45 -10.38
C GLU A 640 13.67 -19.32 -9.82
N ALA A 641 12.48 -18.74 -9.70
CA ALA A 641 11.27 -19.38 -9.20
C ALA A 641 10.23 -19.59 -10.33
N TYR A 642 10.68 -20.12 -11.48
CA TYR A 642 9.81 -20.43 -12.62
C TYR A 642 8.93 -21.66 -12.36
N GLY A 643 8.00 -21.97 -13.26
CA GLY A 643 7.13 -23.14 -13.14
C GLY A 643 5.91 -22.88 -12.27
N VAL A 644 5.67 -23.76 -11.28
CA VAL A 644 4.48 -23.69 -10.41
C VAL A 644 4.56 -22.55 -9.39
N SER A 645 3.41 -21.98 -9.03
CA SER A 645 3.31 -20.88 -8.06
C SER A 645 3.96 -21.15 -6.69
N ASP A 646 3.96 -22.41 -6.24
CA ASP A 646 4.58 -22.82 -4.96
C ASP A 646 6.09 -22.51 -4.90
N ASN A 647 6.77 -22.44 -6.05
CA ASN A 647 8.18 -22.06 -6.12
C ASN A 647 8.41 -20.61 -5.66
N GLU A 648 7.56 -19.69 -6.10
CA GLU A 648 7.62 -18.29 -5.68
C GLU A 648 7.22 -18.16 -4.21
N VAL A 649 6.19 -18.89 -3.76
CA VAL A 649 5.80 -18.92 -2.33
C VAL A 649 6.96 -19.39 -1.46
N PHE A 650 7.70 -20.42 -1.86
CA PHE A 650 8.90 -20.88 -1.15
C PHE A 650 10.01 -19.82 -1.13
N ALA A 651 10.27 -19.15 -2.26
CA ALA A 651 11.26 -18.08 -2.32
C ALA A 651 10.89 -16.90 -1.39
N ARG A 652 9.61 -16.48 -1.38
CA ARG A 652 9.09 -15.46 -0.45
C ARG A 652 9.17 -15.92 1.01
N ALA A 653 8.84 -17.18 1.31
CA ALA A 653 8.96 -17.75 2.66
C ALA A 653 10.42 -17.78 3.14
N TRP A 654 11.37 -18.11 2.26
CA TRP A 654 12.81 -18.07 2.56
C TRP A 654 13.25 -16.64 2.92
N CYS A 655 12.80 -15.64 2.16
CA CYS A 655 13.06 -14.22 2.43
C CYS A 655 12.52 -13.81 3.80
N ALA A 656 11.28 -14.18 4.12
CA ALA A 656 10.63 -13.94 5.41
C ALA A 656 11.32 -14.65 6.59
N PHE A 657 11.95 -15.79 6.36
CA PHE A 657 12.71 -16.51 7.38
C PHE A 657 14.05 -15.84 7.68
N TRP A 658 14.75 -15.36 6.65
CA TRP A 658 16.07 -14.72 6.77
C TRP A 658 16.01 -13.20 6.98
N GLY A 659 14.84 -12.59 6.89
CA GLY A 659 14.65 -11.15 7.14
C GLY A 659 15.18 -10.25 6.04
N VAL A 660 15.13 -10.71 4.79
CA VAL A 660 15.53 -9.96 3.59
C VAL A 660 14.31 -9.68 2.72
N SER A 661 14.20 -8.45 2.22
CA SER A 661 13.19 -8.06 1.22
C SER A 661 13.61 -8.59 -0.15
N ALA A 662 12.69 -8.57 -1.13
CA ALA A 662 13.02 -8.96 -2.49
C ALA A 662 12.28 -8.14 -3.54
N VAL A 663 12.94 -7.90 -4.68
CA VAL A 663 12.27 -7.45 -5.92
C VAL A 663 11.69 -8.68 -6.63
N VAL A 664 10.39 -8.69 -6.88
CA VAL A 664 9.68 -9.77 -7.57
C VAL A 664 9.44 -9.36 -9.02
N ALA A 665 10.14 -10.01 -9.95
CA ALA A 665 10.11 -9.69 -11.36
C ALA A 665 9.43 -10.79 -12.18
N ASN A 666 8.32 -10.45 -12.82
CA ASN A 666 7.76 -11.29 -13.88
C ASN A 666 8.64 -11.16 -15.12
N VAL A 667 9.29 -12.24 -15.54
CA VAL A 667 10.21 -12.23 -16.70
C VAL A 667 9.52 -11.92 -18.03
N LYS A 668 8.18 -12.01 -18.07
CA LYS A 668 7.34 -11.54 -19.19
C LYS A 668 7.11 -10.03 -19.19
N GLU A 669 7.62 -9.27 -18.21
CA GLU A 669 7.47 -7.81 -18.14
C GLU A 669 8.83 -7.13 -17.88
N THR A 670 9.64 -7.73 -17.01
CA THR A 670 10.90 -7.15 -16.55
C THR A 670 12.04 -8.13 -16.78
N CYS A 671 13.05 -7.73 -17.56
CA CYS A 671 14.24 -8.55 -17.77
C CYS A 671 15.12 -8.58 -16.51
N ILE A 672 15.97 -9.62 -16.40
CA ILE A 672 16.86 -9.83 -15.25
C ILE A 672 17.73 -8.60 -14.97
N ALA A 673 18.32 -7.99 -16.00
CA ALA A 673 19.15 -6.80 -15.85
C ALA A 673 18.39 -5.62 -15.21
N CYS A 674 17.14 -5.37 -15.60
CA CYS A 674 16.32 -4.32 -14.98
C CYS A 674 15.93 -4.67 -13.55
N ALA A 675 15.59 -5.93 -13.27
CA ALA A 675 15.26 -6.38 -11.91
C ALA A 675 16.45 -6.26 -10.96
N VAL A 676 17.66 -6.61 -11.42
CA VAL A 676 18.90 -6.41 -10.65
C VAL A 676 19.12 -4.92 -10.40
N ARG A 677 19.06 -4.06 -11.41
CA ARG A 677 19.20 -2.60 -11.23
C ARG A 677 18.18 -2.03 -10.25
N GLU A 678 16.93 -2.49 -10.30
CA GLU A 678 15.90 -2.07 -9.36
C GLU A 678 16.20 -2.53 -7.92
N ALA A 679 16.74 -3.72 -7.74
CA ALA A 679 17.21 -4.19 -6.43
C ALA A 679 18.35 -3.32 -5.89
N TYR A 680 19.29 -2.90 -6.76
CA TYR A 680 20.28 -1.88 -6.40
C TYR A 680 19.58 -0.56 -6.02
N ALA A 681 18.64 -0.05 -6.81
CA ALA A 681 17.86 1.16 -6.51
C ALA A 681 17.27 1.14 -5.09
N ALA A 682 16.60 0.04 -4.77
CA ALA A 682 15.90 -0.19 -3.52
C ALA A 682 16.83 -0.56 -2.35
N CYS A 683 18.13 -0.77 -2.61
CA CYS A 683 19.09 -1.33 -1.65
C CYS A 683 18.67 -2.72 -1.10
N VAL A 684 18.00 -3.51 -1.94
CA VAL A 684 17.48 -4.85 -1.61
C VAL A 684 18.39 -5.92 -2.18
N THR A 685 18.67 -6.95 -1.38
CA THR A 685 19.72 -7.94 -1.70
C THR A 685 19.23 -9.18 -2.44
N VAL A 686 17.95 -9.27 -2.77
CA VAL A 686 17.32 -10.44 -3.41
C VAL A 686 16.40 -10.00 -4.55
N VAL A 687 16.45 -10.74 -5.66
CA VAL A 687 15.50 -10.68 -6.77
C VAL A 687 14.87 -12.07 -6.91
N ILE A 688 13.55 -12.15 -7.00
CA ILE A 688 12.80 -13.37 -7.30
C ILE A 688 12.26 -13.24 -8.72
N LEU A 689 12.70 -14.13 -9.61
CA LEU A 689 12.22 -14.22 -10.98
C LEU A 689 11.05 -15.21 -11.05
N THR A 690 9.94 -14.78 -11.64
CA THR A 690 8.69 -15.56 -11.76
C THR A 690 8.14 -15.44 -13.18
N GLU A 691 7.24 -16.34 -13.57
CA GLU A 691 6.47 -16.25 -14.82
C GLU A 691 5.07 -15.66 -14.63
N GLY A 692 4.73 -15.26 -13.40
CA GLY A 692 3.45 -14.66 -13.03
C GLY A 692 2.30 -15.67 -12.88
N GLY A 693 2.62 -16.92 -12.49
CA GLY A 693 1.67 -18.03 -12.46
C GLY A 693 1.35 -18.56 -13.87
N ARG A 694 1.05 -19.85 -13.95
CA ARG A 694 0.67 -20.52 -15.20
C ARG A 694 -0.81 -20.27 -15.50
N GLU A 695 -1.18 -19.92 -16.74
CA GLU A 695 -2.60 -19.70 -17.12
C GLU A 695 -3.45 -20.98 -16.93
N ASP A 696 -2.82 -22.14 -17.09
CA ASP A 696 -3.36 -23.48 -16.83
C ASP A 696 -3.46 -23.84 -15.34
N GLU A 697 -2.90 -23.03 -14.43
CA GLU A 697 -3.20 -23.07 -13.00
C GLU A 697 -4.56 -22.39 -12.67
N GLY A 698 -5.43 -22.10 -13.64
CA GLY A 698 -6.83 -21.73 -13.37
C GLY A 698 -7.60 -22.80 -12.58
N ASP A 699 -8.69 -22.44 -11.89
CA ASP A 699 -9.54 -23.34 -11.06
C ASP A 699 -10.11 -24.52 -11.88
N GLN A 700 -9.30 -25.53 -12.15
CA GLN A 700 -9.80 -26.90 -12.21
C GLN A 700 -9.96 -27.31 -10.76
N GLY A 701 -11.17 -27.15 -10.24
CA GLY A 701 -11.50 -27.49 -8.86
C GLY A 701 -10.85 -28.83 -8.52
N VAL A 702 -10.03 -28.83 -7.47
CA VAL A 702 -9.52 -30.09 -6.94
C VAL A 702 -10.74 -30.78 -6.36
N ALA A 703 -11.28 -31.74 -7.11
CA ALA A 703 -12.25 -32.68 -6.58
C ALA A 703 -11.52 -33.46 -5.47
N PHE A 704 -11.79 -33.10 -4.22
CA PHE A 704 -11.56 -33.95 -3.07
C PHE A 704 -12.88 -34.58 -2.67
#